data_AF-A0AA40SKE0-F1
#
_entry.id   AF-A0AA40SKE0-F1
#
_cell.length_a   1.000
_cell.length_b   1.000
_cell.length_c   1.000
_cell.angle_alpha   90.00
_cell.angle_beta   90.00
_cell.angle_gamma   90.00
#
_symmetry.space_group_name_H-M   'P 1'
#
loop_
_entity.id
_entity.type
_entity.pdbx_description
1 polymer ?
#
loop_
_entity_poly.entity_id
_entity_poly.type
_entity_poly.pdbx_seq_one_letter_code
_entity_poly.pdbx_strand_id
1 'polypeptide(L)'
;MPLTIRRLATRLLPALCVVALCVVVTALTTAPAAQAQPEPRTRSTSPFSTQAAHLADRLRDHPVHVTDQLPRAVPRSLAPDFARLAERTGVPTYVLVLPAPYTDGDELLGAVHERLGRDGLYVLVDDSEVIAARSFGVRAPAEAAARAARFELPYDAGALRSFERFVEIVSDDAENAEARASAASAAYRDGAPEQMYIGPSDRRNQSFLTGIALTGVPLSILLLVPYARRRLSAGPPAAARKKKKSKSSAPAPARPLLHRLALPAAALATAVAIGAGAPLLFDETRSSAAPTPTPADLSARVERVSAGLTRDPVYQDPESPQRLDAAQLARLHERIDRFRRSEGGGPVFVTLVPHSSEDESAGDEELFSAAVHARLDKDGVYVAADPVSGFIDVFNHGLRLDSYDLLFDLPESITYGSEKAYDDEDHLLAERLDALMTYLDEAPRTEEPNSSGSPAQALNPAKEHTLPPLFATDFWPGLFVGGFAALLLLCLVAGAWRTVSAVRRRLGLTLLPVEPGTAPTSPSEAYLRRTARAELRAAQSAVQAAAPSPPRTAQDRYEAALLLAGTDSARLRDSRTPTAHLLAVTVLARATRAALEGDNTARCCAVNPLHGAAATRRHIRVADNAATRRFLPVCALCRDTATAAPGDLPRQFLTLPRPSGTRVRYDEPADGLLSTLSSGYAALVTKVRESASTG
;
A
#
# COMPACT_ATOMS: atom_id res chain seq x y z
N MET A 1 -1.22 -4.97 -8.87
CA MET A 1 -0.24 -5.75 -9.69
C MET A 1 -0.79 -7.15 -9.92
N PRO A 2 -0.63 -7.78 -11.10
CA PRO A 2 0.48 -7.55 -12.03
C PRO A 2 0.04 -7.12 -13.43
N LEU A 3 0.56 -5.97 -13.85
CA LEU A 3 0.96 -5.69 -15.22
C LEU A 3 2.24 -6.48 -15.48
N THR A 4 2.27 -7.28 -16.55
CA THR A 4 3.38 -7.44 -17.51
C THR A 4 3.27 -8.80 -18.18
N ILE A 5 2.61 -8.84 -19.33
CA ILE A 5 2.95 -9.68 -20.49
C ILE A 5 2.18 -9.06 -21.67
N ARG A 6 2.85 -8.92 -22.82
CA ARG A 6 2.35 -8.42 -24.13
C ARG A 6 2.37 -6.91 -24.39
N ARG A 7 3.54 -6.29 -24.15
CA ARG A 7 4.13 -5.44 -25.19
C ARG A 7 4.74 -6.34 -26.28
N LEU A 8 3.92 -6.82 -27.21
CA LEU A 8 4.38 -7.33 -28.52
C LEU A 8 3.18 -7.48 -29.48
N ALA A 9 2.50 -6.38 -29.76
CA ALA A 9 1.62 -6.24 -30.92
C ALA A 9 1.57 -4.76 -31.33
N THR A 10 2.74 -4.13 -31.40
CA THR A 10 2.92 -2.88 -32.14
C THR A 10 2.96 -3.21 -33.62
N ARG A 11 2.31 -2.35 -34.41
CA ARG A 11 2.19 -2.33 -35.88
C ARG A 11 1.04 -3.14 -36.46
N LEU A 12 -0.16 -2.55 -36.45
CA LEU A 12 -1.16 -2.68 -37.54
C LEU A 12 -2.47 -1.88 -37.36
N LEU A 13 -2.57 -0.93 -36.41
CA LEU A 13 -3.78 -0.11 -36.25
C LEU A 13 -3.68 1.42 -36.43
N PRO A 14 -2.55 2.08 -36.79
CA PRO A 14 -2.58 3.51 -37.10
C PRO A 14 -2.76 3.81 -38.60
N ALA A 15 -2.96 2.79 -39.45
CA ALA A 15 -3.08 2.96 -40.90
C ALA A 15 -4.53 3.05 -41.44
N LEU A 16 -5.54 2.92 -40.58
CA LEU A 16 -6.96 2.92 -40.98
C LEU A 16 -7.75 4.18 -40.56
N CYS A 17 -7.21 5.02 -39.67
CA CYS A 17 -7.89 6.25 -39.23
C CYS A 17 -7.44 7.53 -39.96
N VAL A 18 -6.39 7.48 -40.79
CA VAL A 18 -5.82 8.69 -41.44
C VAL A 18 -6.43 8.96 -42.82
N VAL A 19 -7.18 8.01 -43.41
CA VAL A 19 -7.78 8.18 -44.76
C VAL A 19 -9.26 8.60 -44.71
N ALA A 20 -9.96 8.42 -43.59
CA ALA A 20 -11.40 8.73 -43.48
C ALA A 20 -11.70 10.18 -43.05
N LEU A 21 -10.73 10.93 -42.50
CA LEU A 21 -10.98 12.28 -41.97
C LEU A 21 -10.64 13.42 -42.96
N CYS A 22 -10.04 13.11 -44.11
CA CYS A 22 -9.61 14.12 -45.11
C CYS A 22 -10.59 14.36 -46.26
N VAL A 23 -11.83 13.85 -46.21
CA VAL A 23 -12.78 13.93 -47.35
C VAL A 23 -14.01 14.82 -47.09
N VAL A 24 -14.23 15.35 -45.88
CA VAL A 24 -15.44 16.16 -45.61
C VAL A 24 -15.16 17.63 -45.28
N VAL A 25 -13.90 18.02 -45.10
CA VAL A 25 -13.51 19.43 -44.97
C VAL A 25 -12.82 19.86 -46.26
N THR A 26 -13.64 20.29 -47.23
CA THR A 26 -13.45 21.48 -48.11
C THR A 26 -14.19 21.28 -49.44
N ALA A 27 -15.46 21.64 -49.46
CA ALA A 27 -16.12 22.15 -50.65
C ALA A 27 -17.06 23.27 -50.22
N LEU A 28 -16.52 24.50 -50.23
CA LEU A 28 -17.29 25.74 -50.11
C LEU A 28 -18.24 25.89 -51.31
N THR A 29 -19.44 26.44 -51.08
CA THR A 29 -20.08 27.49 -51.89
C THR A 29 -21.30 28.02 -51.11
N THR A 30 -21.17 29.16 -50.41
CA THR A 30 -21.70 30.49 -50.79
C THR A 30 -23.20 30.55 -51.11
N ALA A 31 -24.01 31.01 -50.15
CA ALA A 31 -25.32 31.63 -50.40
C ALA A 31 -25.57 32.76 -49.37
N PRO A 32 -26.26 33.85 -49.74
CA PRO A 32 -26.18 35.14 -49.06
C PRO A 32 -27.04 35.21 -47.79
N ALA A 33 -26.59 36.07 -46.88
CA ALA A 33 -27.28 36.47 -45.67
C ALA A 33 -28.64 37.11 -45.97
N ALA A 34 -29.71 36.50 -45.45
CA ALA A 34 -30.95 37.21 -45.16
C ALA A 34 -30.85 37.74 -43.72
N GLN A 35 -30.73 39.06 -43.60
CA GLN A 35 -30.88 39.77 -42.33
C GLN A 35 -32.32 39.61 -41.84
N ALA A 36 -32.53 38.76 -40.84
CA ALA A 36 -33.70 38.88 -39.98
C ALA A 36 -33.36 39.89 -38.89
N GLN A 37 -34.06 41.03 -38.90
CA GLN A 37 -34.03 41.99 -37.82
C GLN A 37 -34.46 41.30 -36.51
N PRO A 38 -33.88 41.66 -35.35
CA PRO A 38 -34.34 41.14 -34.09
C PRO A 38 -35.72 41.72 -33.79
N GLU A 39 -36.75 40.89 -33.88
CA GLU A 39 -38.00 41.17 -33.19
C GLU A 39 -37.70 41.35 -31.69
N PRO A 40 -38.39 42.28 -31.00
CA PRO A 40 -38.18 42.49 -29.59
C PRO A 40 -38.51 41.18 -28.88
N ARG A 41 -37.49 40.52 -28.31
CA ARG A 41 -37.68 39.37 -27.43
C ARG A 41 -38.67 39.80 -26.36
N THR A 42 -39.89 39.29 -26.44
CA THR A 42 -40.76 39.14 -25.27
C THR A 42 -39.89 38.50 -24.21
N ARG A 43 -39.72 39.17 -23.06
CA ARG A 43 -38.95 38.69 -21.90
C ARG A 43 -39.31 37.22 -21.68
N SER A 44 -38.41 36.32 -22.10
CA SER A 44 -38.44 34.94 -21.66
C SER A 44 -38.15 35.01 -20.17
N THR A 45 -39.14 34.70 -19.37
CA THR A 45 -39.01 34.64 -17.92
C THR A 45 -38.04 33.49 -17.64
N SER A 46 -36.77 33.81 -17.33
CA SER A 46 -35.77 32.79 -16.96
C SER A 46 -36.37 31.85 -15.89
N PRO A 47 -36.12 30.54 -15.94
CA PRO A 47 -36.61 29.58 -14.94
C PRO A 47 -36.21 29.98 -13.51
N PHE A 48 -35.14 30.76 -13.37
CA PHE A 48 -34.66 31.30 -12.10
C PHE A 48 -35.34 32.59 -11.65
N SER A 49 -36.32 33.14 -12.37
CA SER A 49 -36.72 34.54 -12.16
C SER A 49 -37.24 34.88 -10.76
N THR A 50 -37.89 33.92 -10.09
CA THR A 50 -38.41 34.08 -8.71
C THR A 50 -37.30 33.83 -7.69
N GLN A 51 -36.51 32.76 -7.88
CA GLN A 51 -35.36 32.43 -7.03
C GLN A 51 -34.31 33.55 -7.04
N ALA A 52 -33.94 34.03 -8.24
CA ALA A 52 -33.01 35.13 -8.43
C ALA A 52 -33.52 36.43 -7.80
N ALA A 53 -34.84 36.68 -7.82
CA ALA A 53 -35.42 37.83 -7.12
C ALA A 53 -35.23 37.72 -5.60
N HIS A 54 -35.52 36.55 -5.03
CA HIS A 54 -35.32 36.29 -3.60
C HIS A 54 -33.86 36.46 -3.20
N LEU A 55 -32.93 35.84 -3.94
CA LEU A 55 -31.50 35.92 -3.67
C LEU A 55 -30.96 37.35 -3.85
N ALA A 56 -31.43 38.10 -4.85
CA ALA A 56 -31.08 39.51 -5.00
C ALA A 56 -31.59 40.36 -3.83
N ASP A 57 -32.78 40.06 -3.29
CA ASP A 57 -33.29 40.74 -2.10
C ASP A 57 -32.41 40.46 -0.87
N ARG A 58 -31.99 39.20 -0.67
CA ARG A 58 -31.02 38.83 0.38
C ARG A 58 -29.71 39.59 0.24
N LEU A 59 -29.17 39.63 -0.98
CA LEU A 59 -27.91 40.32 -1.29
C LEU A 59 -27.97 41.84 -1.16
N ARG A 60 -29.18 42.41 -1.23
CA ARG A 60 -29.38 43.85 -1.07
C ARG A 60 -29.08 44.31 0.36
N ASP A 61 -29.47 43.49 1.33
CA ASP A 61 -29.29 43.72 2.76
C ASP A 61 -27.91 43.29 3.25
N HIS A 62 -27.43 42.12 2.78
CA HIS A 62 -26.13 41.57 3.14
C HIS A 62 -25.40 41.05 1.90
N PRO A 63 -24.19 41.51 1.57
CA PRO A 63 -23.49 41.10 0.35
C PRO A 63 -23.09 39.61 0.32
N VAL A 64 -23.27 38.89 1.43
CA VAL A 64 -23.05 37.45 1.52
C VAL A 64 -24.33 36.80 2.03
N HIS A 65 -24.85 35.84 1.27
CA HIS A 65 -25.96 34.98 1.69
C HIS A 65 -25.45 33.54 1.82
N VAL A 66 -25.60 32.98 3.01
CA VAL A 66 -25.38 31.55 3.28
C VAL A 66 -26.74 30.92 3.54
N THR A 67 -27.09 29.91 2.75
CA THR A 67 -28.34 29.16 2.92
C THR A 67 -28.39 28.43 4.27
N ASP A 68 -29.60 28.15 4.76
CA ASP A 68 -29.84 27.22 5.87
C ASP A 68 -30.07 25.77 5.39
N GLN A 69 -29.92 25.48 4.09
CA GLN A 69 -30.09 24.14 3.52
C GLN A 69 -28.84 23.24 3.67
N LEU A 70 -27.69 23.81 4.05
CA LEU A 70 -26.41 23.08 4.22
C LEU A 70 -25.73 23.32 5.58
N PRO A 71 -26.44 23.29 6.73
CA PRO A 71 -25.84 23.62 8.01
C PRO A 71 -24.68 22.70 8.40
N ARG A 72 -24.62 21.45 7.93
CA ARG A 72 -23.53 20.52 8.27
C ARG A 72 -22.24 20.81 7.49
N ALA A 73 -22.35 21.17 6.21
CA ALA A 73 -21.20 21.53 5.39
C ALA A 73 -20.77 23.00 5.60
N VAL A 74 -21.71 23.93 5.48
CA VAL A 74 -21.47 25.38 5.50
C VAL A 74 -22.51 26.09 6.37
N PRO A 75 -22.36 26.10 7.70
CA PRO A 75 -23.32 26.74 8.60
C PRO A 75 -23.40 28.25 8.39
N ARG A 76 -24.59 28.83 8.61
CA ARG A 76 -24.86 30.27 8.45
C ARG A 76 -24.00 31.14 9.36
N SER A 77 -23.57 30.61 10.49
CA SER A 77 -22.58 31.24 11.37
C SER A 77 -21.23 31.55 10.70
N LEU A 78 -20.91 30.96 9.53
CA LEU A 78 -19.74 31.30 8.70
C LEU A 78 -19.93 32.51 7.79
N ALA A 79 -21.15 33.05 7.63
CA ALA A 79 -21.39 34.22 6.77
C ALA A 79 -20.43 35.40 7.03
N PRO A 80 -20.05 35.73 8.29
CA PRO A 80 -19.05 36.75 8.56
C PRO A 80 -17.64 36.42 8.04
N ASP A 81 -17.28 35.14 7.93
CA ASP A 81 -15.96 34.70 7.43
C ASP A 81 -15.88 34.87 5.92
N PHE A 82 -16.94 34.46 5.20
CA PHE A 82 -17.11 34.75 3.77
C PHE A 82 -17.12 36.25 3.50
N ALA A 83 -17.81 37.06 4.33
CA ALA A 83 -17.83 38.51 4.17
C ALA A 83 -16.43 39.14 4.30
N ARG A 84 -15.64 38.72 5.30
CA ARG A 84 -14.25 39.19 5.47
C ARG A 84 -13.34 38.80 4.29
N LEU A 85 -13.56 37.62 3.69
CA LEU A 85 -12.84 37.22 2.48
C LEU A 85 -13.28 38.02 1.26
N ALA A 86 -14.59 38.25 1.09
CA ALA A 86 -15.14 39.04 -0.02
C ALA A 86 -14.59 40.47 -0.03
N GLU A 87 -14.40 41.09 1.14
CA GLU A 87 -13.79 42.42 1.27
C GLU A 87 -12.35 42.50 0.74
N ARG A 88 -11.59 41.39 0.75
CA ARG A 88 -10.19 41.34 0.28
C ARG A 88 -10.05 41.35 -1.24
N THR A 89 -11.13 41.14 -1.99
CA THR A 89 -11.13 41.16 -3.46
C THR A 89 -10.85 42.54 -4.06
N GLY A 90 -11.03 43.62 -3.28
CA GLY A 90 -10.84 45.00 -3.75
C GLY A 90 -11.95 45.55 -4.64
N VAL A 91 -13.01 44.77 -4.91
CA VAL A 91 -14.21 45.19 -5.66
C VAL A 91 -15.48 44.82 -4.87
N PRO A 92 -16.63 45.49 -5.08
CA PRO A 92 -17.89 45.04 -4.50
C PRO A 92 -18.14 43.57 -4.88
N THR A 93 -18.25 42.70 -3.87
CA THR A 93 -18.35 41.25 -4.07
C THR A 93 -19.60 40.71 -3.40
N TYR A 94 -20.40 39.99 -4.17
CA TYR A 94 -21.66 39.36 -3.78
C TYR A 94 -21.48 37.85 -3.79
N VAL A 95 -21.67 37.20 -2.65
CA VAL A 95 -21.43 35.76 -2.48
C VAL A 95 -22.73 35.05 -2.15
N LEU A 96 -23.05 34.02 -2.92
CA LEU A 96 -24.15 33.10 -2.68
C LEU A 96 -23.57 31.73 -2.32
N VAL A 97 -23.90 31.21 -1.15
CA VAL A 97 -23.62 29.83 -0.76
C VAL A 97 -24.91 29.05 -0.74
N LEU A 98 -25.06 28.10 -1.67
CA LEU A 98 -26.30 27.37 -1.98
C LEU A 98 -25.99 25.87 -2.18
N PRO A 99 -26.97 24.93 -2.03
CA PRO A 99 -26.69 23.49 -2.15
C PRO A 99 -26.41 23.02 -3.59
N ALA A 100 -25.42 22.16 -3.77
CA ALA A 100 -25.21 21.49 -5.05
C ALA A 100 -26.39 20.54 -5.42
N PRO A 101 -26.63 20.27 -6.72
CA PRO A 101 -25.97 20.84 -7.89
C PRO A 101 -26.70 22.07 -8.46
N TYR A 102 -25.93 23.09 -8.88
CA TYR A 102 -26.41 24.14 -9.79
C TYR A 102 -25.72 23.99 -11.14
N THR A 103 -26.37 23.33 -12.10
CA THR A 103 -25.85 23.15 -13.47
C THR A 103 -25.69 24.48 -14.21
N ASP A 104 -26.53 25.46 -13.90
CA ASP A 104 -26.62 26.75 -14.61
C ASP A 104 -26.25 27.93 -13.70
N GLY A 105 -25.23 27.75 -12.85
CA GLY A 105 -24.78 28.77 -11.89
C GLY A 105 -24.49 30.12 -12.53
N ASP A 106 -23.94 30.12 -13.74
CA ASP A 106 -23.68 31.34 -14.52
C ASP A 106 -24.95 32.11 -14.92
N GLU A 107 -26.02 31.39 -15.30
CA GLU A 107 -27.31 32.00 -15.63
C GLU A 107 -27.95 32.58 -14.36
N LEU A 108 -27.90 31.84 -13.25
CA LEU A 108 -28.40 32.30 -11.96
C LEU A 108 -27.70 33.59 -11.51
N LEU A 109 -26.37 33.65 -11.59
CA LEU A 109 -25.60 34.85 -11.24
C LEU A 109 -25.98 36.05 -12.14
N GLY A 110 -26.20 35.81 -13.44
CA GLY A 110 -26.70 36.83 -14.37
C GLY A 110 -28.08 37.35 -13.98
N ALA A 111 -29.03 36.45 -13.70
CA ALA A 111 -30.40 36.80 -13.30
C ALA A 111 -30.43 37.55 -11.95
N VAL A 112 -29.59 37.15 -10.99
CA VAL A 112 -29.44 37.84 -9.71
C VAL A 112 -28.87 39.24 -9.91
N HIS A 113 -27.84 39.41 -10.75
CA HIS A 113 -27.30 40.73 -11.08
C HIS A 113 -28.35 41.64 -11.74
N GLU A 114 -29.15 41.12 -12.68
CA GLU A 114 -30.23 41.89 -13.32
C GLU A 114 -31.28 42.40 -12.31
N ARG A 115 -31.58 41.61 -11.26
CA ARG A 115 -32.53 41.99 -10.20
C ARG A 115 -31.91 42.88 -9.13
N LEU A 116 -30.65 42.67 -8.79
CA LEU A 116 -29.94 43.46 -7.78
C LEU A 116 -29.55 44.84 -8.33
N GLY A 117 -29.15 44.91 -9.60
CA GLY A 117 -28.81 46.15 -10.31
C GLY A 117 -27.56 46.84 -9.79
N ARG A 118 -26.57 46.08 -9.29
CA ARG A 118 -25.32 46.61 -8.73
C ARG A 118 -24.11 46.00 -9.44
N ASP A 119 -23.18 46.84 -9.87
CA ASP A 119 -21.89 46.39 -10.40
C ASP A 119 -21.07 45.70 -9.30
N GLY A 120 -20.38 44.62 -9.64
CA GLY A 120 -19.58 43.85 -8.71
C GLY A 120 -19.16 42.48 -9.24
N LEU A 121 -18.42 41.76 -8.39
CA LEU A 121 -18.07 40.36 -8.57
C LEU A 121 -19.13 39.49 -7.91
N TYR A 122 -19.77 38.62 -8.67
CA TYR A 122 -20.80 37.70 -8.19
C TYR A 122 -20.22 36.30 -8.16
N VAL A 123 -20.33 35.63 -7.02
CA VAL A 123 -19.70 34.33 -6.77
C VAL A 123 -20.74 33.36 -6.21
N LEU A 124 -20.81 32.19 -6.82
CA LEU A 124 -21.61 31.07 -6.35
C LEU A 124 -20.68 29.98 -5.79
N VAL A 125 -20.95 29.59 -4.56
CA VAL A 125 -20.20 28.57 -3.81
C VAL A 125 -21.18 27.47 -3.41
N ASP A 126 -20.79 26.22 -3.56
CA ASP A 126 -21.55 25.09 -3.03
C ASP A 126 -20.97 24.60 -1.69
N ASP A 127 -21.29 23.38 -1.28
CA ASP A 127 -20.79 22.74 -0.06
C ASP A 127 -19.26 22.49 -0.09
N SER A 128 -18.66 22.46 -1.29
CA SER A 128 -17.27 22.06 -1.51
C SER A 128 -16.40 23.15 -2.12
N GLU A 129 -16.87 23.87 -3.14
CA GLU A 129 -16.05 24.74 -3.97
C GLU A 129 -16.77 25.96 -4.57
N VAL A 130 -15.98 26.88 -5.14
CA VAL A 130 -16.51 27.96 -5.98
C VAL A 130 -16.87 27.39 -7.35
N ILE A 131 -18.16 27.23 -7.63
CA ILE A 131 -18.66 26.60 -8.85
C ILE A 131 -18.83 27.59 -10.01
N ALA A 132 -19.15 28.85 -9.73
CA ALA A 132 -19.30 29.88 -10.75
C ALA A 132 -18.92 31.26 -10.21
N ALA A 133 -18.33 32.10 -11.06
CA ALA A 133 -18.01 33.47 -10.71
C ALA A 133 -18.04 34.38 -11.95
N ARG A 134 -18.71 35.53 -11.84
CA ARG A 134 -18.83 36.51 -12.92
C ARG A 134 -18.60 37.92 -12.44
N SER A 135 -17.94 38.74 -13.26
CA SER A 135 -17.77 40.17 -13.02
C SER A 135 -18.76 40.97 -13.88
N PHE A 136 -19.49 41.87 -13.24
CA PHE A 136 -20.38 42.82 -13.91
C PHE A 136 -19.96 44.24 -13.56
N GLY A 137 -19.66 45.07 -14.56
CA GLY A 137 -19.23 46.46 -14.37
C GLY A 137 -17.86 46.67 -13.71
N VAL A 138 -17.17 45.60 -13.29
CA VAL A 138 -15.85 45.64 -12.64
C VAL A 138 -14.82 44.80 -13.42
N ARG A 139 -13.52 45.11 -13.24
CA ARG A 139 -12.44 44.28 -13.79
C ARG A 139 -11.91 43.33 -12.73
N ALA A 140 -12.32 42.08 -12.80
CA ALA A 140 -11.81 40.99 -11.97
C ALA A 140 -11.71 39.71 -12.82
N PRO A 141 -10.62 38.92 -12.72
CA PRO A 141 -10.46 37.68 -13.48
C PRO A 141 -11.29 36.53 -12.90
N ALA A 142 -12.61 36.71 -12.80
CA ALA A 142 -13.53 35.85 -12.07
C ALA A 142 -13.51 34.39 -12.56
N GLU A 143 -13.72 34.15 -13.85
CA GLU A 143 -13.75 32.79 -14.42
C GLU A 143 -12.39 32.09 -14.33
N ALA A 144 -11.30 32.83 -14.56
CA ALA A 144 -9.94 32.31 -14.43
C ALA A 144 -9.63 31.91 -12.97
N ALA A 145 -10.01 32.75 -12.01
CA ALA A 145 -9.82 32.48 -10.59
C ALA A 145 -10.64 31.28 -10.11
N ALA A 146 -11.90 31.14 -10.54
CA ALA A 146 -12.75 30.00 -10.19
C ALA A 146 -12.16 28.69 -10.73
N ARG A 147 -11.76 28.67 -12.01
CA ARG A 147 -11.10 27.50 -12.60
C ARG A 147 -9.79 27.15 -11.90
N ALA A 148 -8.94 28.15 -11.62
CA ALA A 148 -7.68 27.91 -10.93
C ALA A 148 -7.90 27.35 -9.51
N ALA A 149 -8.82 27.94 -8.73
CA ALA A 149 -9.14 27.47 -7.38
C ALA A 149 -9.59 25.99 -7.37
N ARG A 150 -10.44 25.61 -8.32
CA ARG A 150 -10.94 24.23 -8.50
C ARG A 150 -9.84 23.19 -8.73
N PHE A 151 -8.78 23.54 -9.46
CA PHE A 151 -7.70 22.60 -9.78
C PHE A 151 -6.49 22.70 -8.83
N GLU A 152 -6.37 23.80 -8.07
CA GLU A 152 -5.27 23.97 -7.11
C GLU A 152 -5.55 23.41 -5.73
N LEU A 153 -6.82 23.15 -5.41
CA LEU A 153 -7.24 22.58 -4.15
C LEU A 153 -7.83 21.18 -4.32
N PRO A 154 -7.64 20.30 -3.34
CA PRO A 154 -8.41 19.06 -3.23
C PRO A 154 -9.91 19.35 -3.12
N TYR A 155 -10.74 18.45 -3.67
CA TYR A 155 -12.20 18.57 -3.63
C TYR A 155 -12.76 18.68 -2.20
N ASP A 156 -12.11 18.03 -1.24
CA ASP A 156 -12.49 18.01 0.17
C ASP A 156 -11.87 19.17 0.99
N ALA A 157 -11.26 20.18 0.35
CA ALA A 157 -10.75 21.36 1.02
C ALA A 157 -11.86 22.22 1.67
N GLY A 158 -13.09 22.10 1.17
CA GLY A 158 -14.30 22.75 1.68
C GLY A 158 -14.51 24.18 1.16
N ALA A 159 -15.77 24.60 1.17
CA ALA A 159 -16.26 25.84 0.56
C ALA A 159 -15.48 27.10 0.98
N LEU A 160 -15.22 27.27 2.28
CA LEU A 160 -14.53 28.47 2.79
C LEU A 160 -13.07 28.55 2.30
N ARG A 161 -12.36 27.42 2.26
CA ARG A 161 -10.97 27.37 1.78
C ARG A 161 -10.88 27.54 0.27
N SER A 162 -11.85 26.97 -0.46
CA SER A 162 -12.00 27.20 -1.89
C SER A 162 -12.24 28.68 -2.21
N PHE A 163 -13.14 29.34 -1.47
CA PHE A 163 -13.40 30.76 -1.62
C PHE A 163 -12.19 31.63 -1.22
N GLU A 164 -11.46 31.28 -0.16
CA GLU A 164 -10.21 31.97 0.19
C GLU A 164 -9.20 31.91 -0.96
N ARG A 165 -9.03 30.73 -1.57
CA ARG A 165 -8.10 30.56 -2.69
C ARG A 165 -8.56 31.33 -3.94
N PHE A 166 -9.86 31.33 -4.20
CA PHE A 166 -10.44 32.17 -5.25
C PHE A 166 -10.12 33.66 -5.03
N VAL A 167 -10.32 34.18 -3.82
CA VAL A 167 -10.03 35.59 -3.49
C VAL A 167 -8.54 35.93 -3.65
N GLU A 168 -7.64 35.02 -3.26
CA GLU A 168 -6.20 35.18 -3.49
C GLU A 168 -5.87 35.37 -4.98
N ILE A 169 -6.51 34.60 -5.87
CA ILE A 169 -6.25 34.63 -7.31
C ILE A 169 -6.95 35.80 -7.99
N VAL A 170 -8.15 36.19 -7.52
CA VAL A 170 -8.84 37.40 -8.01
C VAL A 170 -8.01 38.67 -7.79
N SER A 171 -7.14 38.66 -6.78
CA SER A 171 -6.24 39.77 -6.46
C SER A 171 -5.04 39.88 -7.41
N ASP A 172 -4.77 38.85 -8.22
CA ASP A 172 -3.74 38.87 -9.27
C ASP A 172 -4.24 39.59 -10.54
N ASP A 173 -3.33 39.95 -11.45
CA ASP A 173 -3.71 40.43 -12.78
C ASP A 173 -4.30 39.31 -13.66
N ALA A 174 -5.11 39.69 -14.64
CA ALA A 174 -5.87 38.74 -15.46
C ALA A 174 -4.99 37.81 -16.31
N GLU A 175 -3.81 38.27 -16.74
CA GLU A 175 -2.88 37.44 -17.51
C GLU A 175 -2.27 36.35 -16.62
N ASN A 176 -1.84 36.71 -15.42
CA ASN A 176 -1.35 35.75 -14.44
C ASN A 176 -2.43 34.77 -13.96
N ALA A 177 -3.64 35.24 -13.71
CA ALA A 177 -4.77 34.38 -13.34
C ALA A 177 -5.09 33.34 -14.43
N GLU A 178 -5.08 33.73 -15.71
CA GLU A 178 -5.34 32.83 -16.83
C GLU A 178 -4.20 31.83 -17.07
N ALA A 179 -2.95 32.29 -16.96
CA ALA A 179 -1.78 31.43 -17.05
C ALA A 179 -1.79 30.36 -15.96
N ARG A 180 -2.19 30.75 -14.74
CA ARG A 180 -2.31 29.88 -13.58
C ARG A 180 -3.44 28.87 -13.72
N ALA A 181 -4.63 29.31 -14.15
CA ALA A 181 -5.75 28.42 -14.45
C ALA A 181 -5.36 27.36 -15.50
N SER A 182 -4.72 27.80 -16.60
CA SER A 182 -4.25 26.91 -17.66
C SER A 182 -3.21 25.89 -17.16
N ALA A 183 -2.29 26.33 -16.31
CA ALA A 183 -1.27 25.46 -15.72
C ALA A 183 -1.89 24.44 -14.76
N ALA A 184 -2.83 24.86 -13.89
CA ALA A 184 -3.51 23.98 -12.94
C ALA A 184 -4.35 22.93 -13.66
N SER A 185 -5.16 23.32 -14.66
CA SER A 185 -5.93 22.39 -15.48
C SER A 185 -5.04 21.44 -16.30
N ALA A 186 -3.86 21.89 -16.76
CA ALA A 186 -2.93 21.03 -17.48
C ALA A 186 -2.25 20.01 -16.56
N ALA A 187 -1.93 20.38 -15.32
CA ALA A 187 -1.30 19.49 -14.34
C ALA A 187 -2.20 18.31 -13.95
N TYR A 188 -3.52 18.52 -13.96
CA TYR A 188 -4.53 17.55 -13.53
C TYR A 188 -5.43 17.07 -14.69
N ARG A 189 -4.92 17.10 -15.93
CA ARG A 189 -5.68 16.67 -17.11
C ARG A 189 -6.16 15.19 -17.02
N ASP A 190 -5.45 14.36 -16.26
CA ASP A 190 -5.71 12.92 -16.09
C ASP A 190 -6.12 12.54 -14.64
N GLY A 191 -6.45 13.49 -13.76
CA GLY A 191 -6.81 13.21 -12.36
C GLY A 191 -7.30 14.42 -11.56
N ALA A 192 -7.56 14.24 -10.27
CA ALA A 192 -7.85 15.34 -9.33
C ALA A 192 -6.69 15.48 -8.32
N PRO A 193 -6.54 16.64 -7.66
CA PRO A 193 -5.61 16.75 -6.53
C PRO A 193 -5.90 15.69 -5.44
N GLU A 194 -4.85 15.25 -4.73
CA GLU A 194 -4.99 14.29 -3.64
C GLU A 194 -5.86 14.88 -2.51
N GLN A 195 -6.69 14.06 -1.88
CA GLN A 195 -7.56 14.47 -0.78
C GLN A 195 -6.77 15.13 0.35
N MET A 196 -7.33 16.20 0.92
CA MET A 196 -6.74 16.94 2.04
C MET A 196 -6.99 16.24 3.38
N TYR A 197 -8.13 15.58 3.53
CA TYR A 197 -8.56 14.90 4.73
C TYR A 197 -8.61 13.40 4.52
N ILE A 198 -8.27 12.65 5.57
CA ILE A 198 -8.35 11.21 5.55
C ILE A 198 -9.75 10.74 5.95
N GLY A 199 -10.24 9.69 5.31
CA GLY A 199 -11.53 9.10 5.66
C GLY A 199 -11.48 8.28 6.96
N PRO A 200 -12.65 7.94 7.53
CA PRO A 200 -12.73 6.98 8.64
C PRO A 200 -12.09 5.62 8.32
N SER A 201 -12.11 5.19 7.06
CA SER A 201 -11.42 3.99 6.57
C SER A 201 -9.91 4.10 6.62
N ASP A 202 -9.36 5.27 6.25
CA ASP A 202 -7.92 5.51 6.28
C ASP A 202 -7.42 5.56 7.72
N ARG A 203 -8.17 6.19 8.62
CA ARG A 203 -7.86 6.14 10.05
C ARG A 203 -7.89 4.71 10.59
N ARG A 204 -8.87 3.88 10.19
CA ARG A 204 -8.89 2.45 10.54
C ARG A 204 -7.64 1.71 10.04
N ASN A 205 -7.21 1.98 8.80
CA ASN A 205 -5.99 1.41 8.24
C ASN A 205 -4.73 1.87 9.00
N GLN A 206 -4.61 3.15 9.33
CA GLN A 206 -3.53 3.71 10.15
C GLN A 206 -3.50 3.04 11.54
N SER A 207 -4.65 2.92 12.22
CA SER A 207 -4.77 2.21 13.50
C SER A 207 -4.35 0.75 13.39
N PHE A 208 -4.82 0.04 12.36
CA PHE A 208 -4.50 -1.36 12.09
C PHE A 208 -3.00 -1.58 11.84
N LEU A 209 -2.38 -0.77 10.97
CA LEU A 209 -0.96 -0.82 10.68
C LEU A 209 -0.11 -0.47 11.90
N THR A 210 -0.55 0.51 12.70
CA THR A 210 0.11 0.87 13.96
C THR A 210 0.07 -0.31 14.94
N GLY A 211 -1.08 -0.98 15.05
CA GLY A 211 -1.21 -2.22 15.84
C GLY A 211 -0.25 -3.32 15.36
N ILE A 212 -0.21 -3.58 14.05
CA ILE A 212 0.70 -4.57 13.46
C ILE A 212 2.16 -4.24 13.78
N ALA A 213 2.56 -2.97 13.61
CA ALA A 213 3.93 -2.55 13.82
C ALA A 213 4.33 -2.65 15.30
N LEU A 214 3.43 -2.24 16.21
CA LEU A 214 3.68 -2.19 17.65
C LEU A 214 3.98 -3.56 18.26
N THR A 215 3.36 -4.65 17.76
CA THR A 215 3.67 -6.01 18.22
C THR A 215 4.62 -6.75 17.28
N GLY A 216 4.39 -6.65 15.97
CA GLY A 216 5.08 -7.43 14.95
C GLY A 216 6.56 -7.12 14.87
N VAL A 217 6.97 -5.85 14.95
CA VAL A 217 8.37 -5.46 14.87
C VAL A 217 9.15 -5.90 16.13
N PRO A 218 8.73 -5.57 17.36
CA PRO A 218 9.42 -6.04 18.57
C PRO A 218 9.47 -7.56 18.69
N LEU A 219 8.37 -8.27 18.37
CA LEU A 219 8.35 -9.74 18.40
C LEU A 219 9.28 -10.33 17.35
N SER A 220 9.34 -9.76 16.15
CA SER A 220 10.28 -10.21 15.11
C SER A 220 11.74 -10.06 15.57
N ILE A 221 12.09 -8.95 16.24
CA ILE A 221 13.42 -8.76 16.85
C ILE A 221 13.69 -9.85 17.90
N LEU A 222 12.73 -10.10 18.80
CA LEU A 222 12.85 -11.08 19.87
C LEU A 222 12.95 -12.52 19.36
N LEU A 223 12.31 -12.85 18.23
CA LEU A 223 12.30 -14.20 17.66
C LEU A 223 13.49 -14.45 16.71
N LEU A 224 13.75 -13.52 15.79
CA LEU A 224 14.73 -13.70 14.71
C LEU A 224 16.18 -13.51 15.19
N VAL A 225 16.46 -12.54 16.06
CA VAL A 225 17.82 -12.29 16.55
C VAL A 225 18.42 -13.50 17.29
N PRO A 226 17.74 -14.13 18.28
CA PRO A 226 18.29 -15.31 18.93
C PRO A 226 18.30 -16.53 17.98
N TYR A 227 17.33 -16.64 17.07
CA TYR A 227 17.34 -17.69 16.05
C TYR A 227 18.59 -17.61 15.17
N ALA A 228 18.89 -16.42 14.61
CA ALA A 228 20.07 -16.16 13.82
C ALA A 228 21.37 -16.37 14.61
N ARG A 229 21.45 -15.84 15.85
CA ARG A 229 22.63 -16.01 16.72
C ARG A 229 22.92 -17.49 17.02
N ARG A 230 21.90 -18.29 17.35
CA ARG A 230 22.05 -19.74 17.60
C ARG A 230 22.55 -20.48 16.37
N ARG A 231 22.09 -20.10 15.17
CA ARG A 231 22.49 -20.74 13.90
C ARG A 231 23.88 -20.34 13.43
N LEU A 232 24.27 -19.08 13.61
CA LEU A 232 25.61 -18.59 13.30
C LEU A 232 26.66 -19.11 14.29
N SER A 233 26.28 -19.29 15.57
CA SER A 233 27.17 -19.84 16.61
C SER A 233 27.29 -21.36 16.57
N ALA A 234 26.43 -22.05 15.80
CA ALA A 234 26.54 -23.49 15.52
C ALA A 234 27.55 -23.81 14.40
N GLY A 235 28.67 -23.07 14.36
CA GLY A 235 29.86 -23.45 13.58
C GLY A 235 30.50 -24.74 14.14
N PRO A 236 31.42 -25.37 13.39
CA PRO A 236 32.00 -26.65 13.79
C PRO A 236 32.65 -26.55 15.18
N PRO A 237 32.59 -27.62 16.00
CA PRO A 237 33.16 -27.61 17.33
C PRO A 237 34.66 -27.31 17.21
N ALA A 238 35.11 -26.20 17.78
CA ALA A 238 36.53 -25.94 17.95
C ALA A 238 37.11 -27.14 18.70
N ALA A 239 38.03 -27.85 18.04
CA ALA A 239 38.73 -29.01 18.57
C ALA A 239 39.12 -28.74 20.02
N ALA A 240 38.79 -29.71 20.88
CA ALA A 240 39.06 -29.69 22.31
C ALA A 240 40.51 -29.24 22.57
N ARG A 241 40.66 -27.95 22.88
CA ARG A 241 41.90 -27.40 23.41
C ARG A 241 42.07 -28.07 24.77
N LYS A 242 42.89 -29.13 24.83
CA LYS A 242 43.29 -29.79 26.07
C LYS A 242 43.89 -28.73 26.99
N LYS A 243 43.05 -28.12 27.83
CA LYS A 243 43.50 -27.38 29.01
C LYS A 243 44.20 -28.39 29.90
N LYS A 244 45.51 -28.24 30.02
CA LYS A 244 46.30 -28.77 31.13
C LYS A 244 45.49 -28.48 32.41
N LYS A 245 45.16 -29.53 33.17
CA LYS A 245 44.66 -29.40 34.54
C LYS A 245 45.74 -28.70 35.37
N SER A 246 45.67 -27.38 35.49
CA SER A 246 46.13 -26.71 36.70
C SER A 246 44.91 -26.50 37.58
N LYS A 247 44.96 -27.07 38.78
CA LYS A 247 44.02 -26.75 39.85
C LYS A 247 44.14 -25.25 40.15
N SER A 248 43.17 -24.46 39.74
CA SER A 248 42.86 -23.18 40.37
C SER A 248 41.36 -22.97 40.26
N SER A 249 40.68 -23.11 41.40
CA SER A 249 39.30 -22.71 41.62
C SER A 249 39.17 -21.21 41.43
N ALA A 250 38.67 -20.78 40.28
CA ALA A 250 38.14 -19.44 40.08
C ALA A 250 36.82 -19.58 39.29
N PRO A 251 35.72 -18.96 39.76
CA PRO A 251 34.43 -19.02 39.08
C PRO A 251 34.54 -18.31 37.72
N ALA A 252 33.94 -18.89 36.69
CA ALA A 252 33.88 -18.28 35.37
C ALA A 252 33.27 -16.87 35.45
N PRO A 253 33.81 -15.85 34.74
CA PRO A 253 33.24 -14.52 34.76
C PRO A 253 31.81 -14.59 34.24
N ALA A 254 30.85 -14.22 35.11
CA ALA A 254 29.46 -14.10 34.72
C ALA A 254 29.38 -13.17 33.51
N ARG A 255 28.89 -13.67 32.37
CA ARG A 255 28.58 -12.81 31.22
C ARG A 255 27.65 -11.71 31.75
N PRO A 256 28.00 -10.42 31.61
CA PRO A 256 27.32 -9.36 32.33
C PRO A 256 25.83 -9.35 31.97
N LEU A 257 24.97 -9.19 32.99
CA LEU A 257 23.50 -9.09 32.88
C LEU A 257 23.06 -8.15 31.75
N LEU A 258 23.84 -7.09 31.50
CA LEU A 258 23.67 -6.12 30.42
C LEU A 258 23.51 -6.76 29.02
N HIS A 259 24.27 -7.82 28.69
CA HIS A 259 24.12 -8.47 27.39
C HIS A 259 22.85 -9.32 27.26
N ARG A 260 22.27 -9.78 28.38
CA ARG A 260 21.00 -10.51 28.38
C ARG A 260 19.80 -9.57 28.29
N LEU A 261 19.95 -8.34 28.80
CA LEU A 261 18.90 -7.32 28.78
C LEU A 261 18.90 -6.46 27.50
N ALA A 262 20.01 -6.40 26.76
CA ALA A 262 20.10 -5.57 25.56
C ALA A 262 19.03 -5.87 24.49
N LEU A 263 18.68 -7.14 24.28
CA LEU A 263 17.66 -7.53 23.29
C LEU A 263 16.22 -7.15 23.72
N PRO A 264 15.74 -7.53 24.93
CA PRO A 264 14.43 -7.09 25.38
C PRO A 264 14.36 -5.57 25.55
N ALA A 265 15.44 -4.91 25.97
CA ALA A 265 15.50 -3.46 26.02
C ALA A 265 15.38 -2.82 24.63
N ALA A 266 16.04 -3.38 23.60
CA ALA A 266 15.90 -2.89 22.22
C ALA A 266 14.48 -3.12 21.66
N ALA A 267 13.88 -4.28 21.93
CA ALA A 267 12.49 -4.55 21.54
C ALA A 267 11.51 -3.61 22.23
N LEU A 268 11.68 -3.36 23.52
CA LEU A 268 10.88 -2.41 24.28
C LEU A 268 11.09 -0.97 23.79
N ALA A 269 12.33 -0.55 23.56
CA ALA A 269 12.63 0.77 23.01
C ALA A 269 11.99 0.97 21.62
N THR A 270 11.95 -0.08 20.80
CA THR A 270 11.27 -0.05 19.50
C THR A 270 9.75 0.07 19.66
N ALA A 271 9.15 -0.68 20.59
CA ALA A 271 7.73 -0.55 20.89
C ALA A 271 7.37 0.85 21.39
N VAL A 272 8.19 1.42 22.30
CA VAL A 272 8.02 2.79 22.80
C VAL A 272 8.17 3.81 21.68
N ALA A 273 9.17 3.65 20.80
CA ALA A 273 9.38 4.53 19.66
C ALA A 273 8.19 4.51 18.68
N ILE A 274 7.62 3.34 18.40
CA ILE A 274 6.42 3.21 17.56
C ILE A 274 5.21 3.83 18.26
N GLY A 275 4.97 3.48 19.53
CA GLY A 275 3.82 3.99 20.29
C GLY A 275 3.85 5.50 20.50
N ALA A 276 5.02 6.10 20.69
CA ALA A 276 5.16 7.55 20.84
C ALA A 276 5.26 8.28 19.49
N GLY A 277 5.81 7.64 18.45
CA GLY A 277 5.99 8.24 17.13
C GLY A 277 4.73 8.21 16.27
N ALA A 278 3.89 7.19 16.39
CA ALA A 278 2.71 7.05 15.54
C ALA A 278 1.71 8.21 15.67
N PRO A 279 1.38 8.74 16.87
CA PRO A 279 0.50 9.92 17.00
C PRO A 279 1.11 11.21 16.45
N LEU A 280 2.43 11.28 16.28
CA LEU A 280 3.12 12.43 15.66
C LEU A 280 3.15 12.34 14.14
N LEU A 281 3.00 11.13 13.60
CA LEU A 281 2.94 10.88 12.15
C LEU A 281 1.51 10.85 11.62
N PHE A 282 0.55 10.45 12.46
CA PHE A 282 -0.87 10.37 12.18
C PHE A 282 -1.63 11.31 13.13
N ASP A 283 -1.33 12.60 13.02
CA ASP A 283 -1.85 13.65 13.89
C ASP A 283 -3.22 14.18 13.45
N GLU A 284 -3.75 13.71 12.31
CA GLU A 284 -5.05 14.13 11.83
C GLU A 284 -6.15 13.72 12.83
N THR A 285 -7.11 14.60 13.04
CA THR A 285 -8.22 14.37 13.99
C THR A 285 -9.58 14.54 13.32
N ARG A 286 -9.59 14.96 12.06
CA ARG A 286 -10.80 15.29 11.31
C ARG A 286 -10.78 14.65 9.94
N SER A 287 -11.97 14.29 9.46
CA SER A 287 -12.19 13.70 8.13
C SER A 287 -12.79 14.67 7.11
N SER A 288 -12.97 15.94 7.47
CA SER A 288 -13.52 16.99 6.60
C SER A 288 -13.15 18.38 7.12
N ALA A 289 -13.18 19.36 6.22
CA ALA A 289 -13.10 20.80 6.52
C ALA A 289 -14.36 21.35 7.20
N ALA A 290 -15.51 20.69 7.03
CA ALA A 290 -16.81 21.14 7.50
C ALA A 290 -16.78 21.48 9.01
N PRO A 291 -17.06 22.74 9.41
CA PRO A 291 -17.04 23.15 10.80
C PRO A 291 -18.25 22.62 11.57
N THR A 292 -18.17 22.62 12.89
CA THR A 292 -19.29 22.18 13.72
C THR A 292 -20.40 23.22 13.73
N PRO A 293 -21.63 22.90 13.27
CA PRO A 293 -22.73 23.85 13.30
C PRO A 293 -23.19 24.19 14.71
N THR A 294 -23.72 25.40 14.89
CA THR A 294 -24.39 25.79 16.12
C THR A 294 -25.83 25.25 16.16
N PRO A 295 -26.48 25.16 17.34
CA PRO A 295 -27.89 24.79 17.42
C PRO A 295 -28.81 25.70 16.61
N ALA A 296 -28.47 26.99 16.49
CA ALA A 296 -29.22 27.94 15.68
C ALA A 296 -29.04 27.71 14.17
N ASP A 297 -27.87 27.23 13.73
CA ASP A 297 -27.66 26.84 12.33
C ASP A 297 -28.55 25.64 11.99
N LEU A 298 -28.63 24.64 12.88
CA LEU A 298 -29.41 23.43 12.68
C LEU A 298 -30.93 23.66 12.78
N SER A 299 -31.40 24.65 13.53
CA SER A 299 -32.84 24.94 13.66
C SER A 299 -33.37 25.91 12.60
N ALA A 300 -32.49 26.65 11.91
CA ALA A 300 -32.89 27.76 11.03
C ALA A 300 -33.85 27.35 9.92
N ARG A 301 -33.59 26.23 9.22
CA ARG A 301 -34.43 25.76 8.11
C ARG A 301 -35.80 25.31 8.62
N VAL A 302 -35.86 24.43 9.62
CA VAL A 302 -37.12 24.03 10.27
C VAL A 302 -37.92 25.24 10.74
N GLU A 303 -37.29 26.22 11.40
CA GLU A 303 -37.97 27.44 11.85
C GLU A 303 -38.56 28.25 10.69
N ARG A 304 -37.81 28.41 9.58
CA ARG A 304 -38.27 29.11 8.38
C ARG A 304 -39.45 28.38 7.73
N VAL A 305 -39.33 27.06 7.54
CA VAL A 305 -40.37 26.22 6.92
C VAL A 305 -41.64 26.20 7.78
N SER A 306 -41.54 25.95 9.09
CA SER A 306 -42.70 25.98 9.99
C SER A 306 -43.36 27.36 10.03
N ALA A 307 -42.60 28.45 9.98
CA ALA A 307 -43.17 29.80 9.90
C ALA A 307 -43.92 30.04 8.59
N GLY A 308 -43.45 29.46 7.48
CA GLY A 308 -44.14 29.42 6.20
C GLY A 308 -45.45 28.62 6.26
N LEU A 309 -45.36 27.38 6.76
CA LEU A 309 -46.50 26.46 6.91
C LEU A 309 -47.60 26.96 7.83
N THR A 310 -47.25 27.84 8.77
CA THR A 310 -48.24 28.52 9.62
C THR A 310 -49.16 29.44 8.81
N ARG A 311 -48.68 29.99 7.69
CA ARG A 311 -49.43 30.92 6.83
C ARG A 311 -50.12 30.22 5.67
N ASP A 312 -49.49 29.22 5.09
CA ASP A 312 -49.97 28.47 3.93
C ASP A 312 -49.67 26.98 4.13
N PRO A 313 -50.64 26.04 3.98
CA PRO A 313 -50.37 24.60 4.10
C PRO A 313 -49.36 24.06 3.08
N VAL A 314 -49.01 24.81 2.04
CA VAL A 314 -47.96 24.45 1.06
C VAL A 314 -46.81 25.46 1.17
N TYR A 315 -45.65 25.00 1.59
CA TYR A 315 -44.42 25.79 1.63
C TYR A 315 -43.50 25.41 0.48
N GLN A 316 -43.28 26.34 -0.46
CA GLN A 316 -42.28 26.20 -1.52
C GLN A 316 -41.05 27.04 -1.17
N ASP A 317 -39.87 26.43 -1.10
CA ASP A 317 -38.66 27.15 -0.71
C ASP A 317 -38.30 28.20 -1.77
N PRO A 318 -38.23 29.50 -1.42
CA PRO A 318 -37.80 30.54 -2.34
C PRO A 318 -36.35 30.39 -2.83
N GLU A 319 -35.51 29.65 -2.10
CA GLU A 319 -34.10 29.40 -2.44
C GLU A 319 -33.93 28.20 -3.39
N SER A 320 -35.00 27.47 -3.72
CA SER A 320 -34.97 26.26 -4.56
C SER A 320 -35.74 26.42 -5.89
N PRO A 321 -35.52 25.53 -6.88
CA PRO A 321 -36.26 25.54 -8.14
C PRO A 321 -37.78 25.51 -7.91
N GLN A 322 -38.50 26.40 -8.57
CA GLN A 322 -39.95 26.53 -8.42
C GLN A 322 -40.66 25.54 -9.35
N ARG A 323 -40.96 24.34 -8.84
CA ARG A 323 -41.54 23.22 -9.61
C ARG A 323 -43.06 23.28 -9.82
N LEU A 324 -43.74 24.15 -9.08
CA LEU A 324 -45.19 24.31 -9.14
C LEU A 324 -45.52 25.73 -9.60
N ASP A 325 -46.30 25.84 -10.67
CA ASP A 325 -46.90 27.10 -11.10
C ASP A 325 -48.11 27.49 -10.23
N ALA A 326 -48.59 28.72 -10.41
CA ALA A 326 -49.71 29.25 -9.62
C ALA A 326 -51.03 28.45 -9.80
N ALA A 327 -51.25 27.85 -10.97
CA ALA A 327 -52.46 27.07 -11.24
C ALA A 327 -52.37 25.66 -10.62
N GLN A 328 -51.18 25.04 -10.64
CA GLN A 328 -50.87 23.79 -9.96
C GLN A 328 -50.98 23.96 -8.45
N LEU A 329 -50.44 25.04 -7.90
CA LEU A 329 -50.54 25.37 -6.48
C LEU A 329 -52.00 25.56 -6.05
N ALA A 330 -52.79 26.31 -6.81
CA ALA A 330 -54.22 26.50 -6.52
C ALA A 330 -55.01 25.18 -6.54
N ARG A 331 -54.69 24.27 -7.47
CA ARG A 331 -55.29 22.93 -7.51
C ARG A 331 -54.90 22.10 -6.28
N LEU A 332 -53.63 22.13 -5.89
CA LEU A 332 -53.16 21.43 -4.69
C LEU A 332 -53.86 21.96 -3.43
N HIS A 333 -53.99 23.28 -3.29
CA HIS A 333 -54.76 23.88 -2.19
C HIS A 333 -56.21 23.40 -2.16
N GLU A 334 -56.89 23.31 -3.32
CA GLU A 334 -58.25 22.78 -3.40
C GLU A 334 -58.33 21.32 -2.91
N ARG A 335 -57.36 20.48 -3.31
CA ARG A 335 -57.28 19.08 -2.87
C ARG A 335 -57.06 18.97 -1.36
N ILE A 336 -56.12 19.74 -0.81
CA ILE A 336 -55.84 19.80 0.63
C ILE A 336 -57.10 20.22 1.40
N ASP A 337 -57.78 21.27 0.94
CA ASP A 337 -59.01 21.77 1.58
C ASP A 337 -60.17 20.77 1.49
N ARG A 338 -60.22 19.96 0.44
CA ARG A 338 -61.20 18.87 0.28
C ARG A 338 -60.91 17.74 1.26
N PHE A 339 -59.66 17.26 1.32
CA PHE A 339 -59.25 16.21 2.24
C PHE A 339 -59.46 16.63 3.69
N ARG A 340 -59.12 17.87 4.06
CA ARG A 340 -59.37 18.41 5.42
C ARG A 340 -60.84 18.35 5.84
N ARG A 341 -61.78 18.39 4.88
CA ARG A 341 -63.23 18.34 5.13
C ARG A 341 -63.82 16.93 5.00
N SER A 342 -63.04 15.94 4.57
CA SER A 342 -63.52 14.57 4.36
C SER A 342 -63.62 13.80 5.68
N GLU A 343 -64.38 12.72 5.68
CA GLU A 343 -64.54 11.86 6.86
C GLU A 343 -63.22 11.13 7.16
N GLY A 344 -62.69 11.32 8.36
CA GLY A 344 -61.38 10.79 8.75
C GLY A 344 -60.19 11.51 8.10
N GLY A 345 -60.43 12.59 7.36
CA GLY A 345 -59.40 13.49 6.85
C GLY A 345 -58.93 14.51 7.89
N GLY A 346 -57.87 15.26 7.56
CA GLY A 346 -57.25 16.22 8.47
C GLY A 346 -56.37 17.24 7.74
N PRO A 347 -55.64 18.10 8.48
CA PRO A 347 -54.67 19.01 7.89
C PRO A 347 -53.60 18.24 7.09
N VAL A 348 -53.21 18.79 5.94
CA VAL A 348 -52.07 18.33 5.16
C VAL A 348 -51.11 19.49 5.02
N PHE A 349 -49.85 19.26 5.34
CA PHE A 349 -48.77 20.21 5.21
C PHE A 349 -47.79 19.70 4.18
N VAL A 350 -47.59 20.45 3.10
CA VAL A 350 -46.69 20.07 2.00
C VAL A 350 -45.47 20.98 2.02
N THR A 351 -44.29 20.39 2.06
CA THR A 351 -43.01 21.10 1.99
C THR A 351 -42.31 20.75 0.70
N LEU A 352 -41.93 21.76 -0.08
CA LEU A 352 -41.11 21.63 -1.28
C LEU A 352 -39.73 22.20 -0.99
N VAL A 353 -38.88 21.37 -0.38
CA VAL A 353 -37.54 21.72 0.09
C VAL A 353 -36.55 20.61 -0.30
N PRO A 354 -35.31 20.94 -0.71
CA PRO A 354 -34.33 19.93 -1.10
C PRO A 354 -33.83 19.18 0.13
N HIS A 355 -33.63 17.87 0.01
CA HIS A 355 -33.09 17.03 1.08
C HIS A 355 -31.69 16.55 0.71
N SER A 356 -30.74 16.71 1.63
CA SER A 356 -29.34 16.33 1.38
C SER A 356 -28.66 15.88 2.66
N SER A 357 -27.60 15.09 2.55
CA SER A 357 -26.82 14.66 3.73
C SER A 357 -26.25 15.81 4.54
N GLU A 358 -26.15 17.00 3.96
CA GLU A 358 -25.59 18.19 4.60
C GLU A 358 -26.64 19.06 5.30
N ASP A 359 -27.91 18.66 5.24
CA ASP A 359 -29.01 19.35 5.90
C ASP A 359 -29.12 19.03 7.40
N GLU A 360 -30.02 19.70 8.12
CA GLU A 360 -30.21 19.51 9.56
C GLU A 360 -30.59 18.07 9.95
N SER A 361 -31.32 17.37 9.08
CA SER A 361 -31.76 15.99 9.29
C SER A 361 -30.78 14.95 8.70
N ALA A 362 -29.68 15.40 8.10
CA ALA A 362 -28.73 14.55 7.38
C ALA A 362 -29.38 13.78 6.21
N GLY A 363 -30.35 14.41 5.56
CA GLY A 363 -31.09 13.85 4.42
C GLY A 363 -32.18 12.85 4.82
N ASP A 364 -32.61 12.84 6.08
CA ASP A 364 -33.72 12.01 6.56
C ASP A 364 -34.99 12.84 6.61
N GLU A 365 -35.93 12.54 5.72
CA GLU A 365 -37.21 13.25 5.55
C GLU A 365 -38.14 13.03 6.75
N GLU A 366 -38.08 11.87 7.41
CA GLU A 366 -38.87 11.57 8.60
C GLU A 366 -38.43 12.44 9.78
N LEU A 367 -37.11 12.59 9.97
CA LEU A 367 -36.54 13.47 10.99
C LEU A 367 -36.90 14.94 10.74
N PHE A 368 -36.82 15.38 9.48
CA PHE A 368 -37.24 16.72 9.10
C PHE A 368 -38.73 16.95 9.38
N SER A 369 -39.59 16.04 8.91
CA SER A 369 -41.03 16.09 9.13
C SER A 369 -41.38 16.12 10.63
N ALA A 370 -40.76 15.26 11.43
CA ALA A 370 -40.96 15.21 12.87
C ALA A 370 -40.53 16.53 13.56
N ALA A 371 -39.45 17.16 13.11
CA ALA A 371 -39.00 18.45 13.63
C ALA A 371 -39.98 19.59 13.26
N VAL A 372 -40.49 19.61 12.02
CA VAL A 372 -41.52 20.56 11.58
C VAL A 372 -42.82 20.36 12.34
N HIS A 373 -43.26 19.11 12.53
CA HIS A 373 -44.43 18.75 13.33
C HIS A 373 -44.29 19.22 14.78
N ALA A 374 -43.16 18.91 15.44
CA ALA A 374 -42.88 19.34 16.80
C ALA A 374 -42.88 20.87 16.94
N ARG A 375 -42.55 21.60 15.88
CA ARG A 375 -42.50 23.06 15.87
C ARG A 375 -43.85 23.72 15.55
N LEU A 376 -44.67 23.08 14.69
CA LEU A 376 -46.04 23.52 14.36
C LEU A 376 -47.05 23.14 15.43
N ASP A 377 -46.80 22.04 16.16
CA ASP A 377 -47.67 21.49 17.21
C ASP A 377 -49.11 21.24 16.71
N LYS A 378 -49.21 20.56 15.55
CA LYS A 378 -50.47 20.27 14.87
C LYS A 378 -50.47 18.88 14.26
N ASP A 379 -51.42 18.05 14.69
CA ASP A 379 -51.69 16.77 14.04
C ASP A 379 -52.10 16.96 12.57
N GLY A 380 -51.59 16.10 11.69
CA GLY A 380 -51.79 16.20 10.25
C GLY A 380 -50.95 15.19 9.45
N VAL A 381 -51.13 15.22 8.13
CA VAL A 381 -50.22 14.55 7.19
C VAL A 381 -49.14 15.55 6.79
N TYR A 382 -47.88 15.15 6.91
CA TYR A 382 -46.72 15.95 6.53
C TYR A 382 -46.07 15.32 5.31
N VAL A 383 -46.03 16.09 4.23
CA VAL A 383 -45.49 15.67 2.93
C VAL A 383 -44.16 16.39 2.72
N ALA A 384 -43.09 15.62 2.61
CA ALA A 384 -41.76 16.09 2.22
C ALA A 384 -41.57 15.80 0.74
N ALA A 385 -41.58 16.84 -0.10
CA ALA A 385 -41.38 16.72 -1.53
C ALA A 385 -40.08 17.43 -1.93
N ASP A 386 -39.12 16.69 -2.47
CA ASP A 386 -37.84 17.25 -2.87
C ASP A 386 -37.93 17.82 -4.31
N PRO A 387 -37.76 19.13 -4.52
CA PRO A 387 -37.80 19.75 -5.84
C PRO A 387 -36.58 19.43 -6.73
N VAL A 388 -35.52 18.84 -6.18
CA VAL A 388 -34.26 18.52 -6.86
C VAL A 388 -34.19 17.04 -7.22
N SER A 389 -34.48 16.14 -6.27
CA SER A 389 -34.50 14.69 -6.55
C SER A 389 -35.86 14.20 -7.08
N GLY A 390 -36.91 14.98 -6.82
CA GLY A 390 -38.28 14.60 -7.14
C GLY A 390 -38.88 13.62 -6.13
N PHE A 391 -38.20 13.21 -5.05
CA PHE A 391 -38.77 12.27 -4.08
C PHE A 391 -39.93 12.87 -3.29
N ILE A 392 -40.90 12.03 -2.92
CA ILE A 392 -42.06 12.41 -2.12
C ILE A 392 -42.25 11.38 -1.00
N ASP A 393 -42.07 11.82 0.23
CA ASP A 393 -42.32 11.04 1.44
C ASP A 393 -43.45 11.63 2.27
N VAL A 394 -44.17 10.77 2.98
CA VAL A 394 -45.44 11.10 3.62
C VAL A 394 -45.48 10.53 5.03
N PHE A 395 -45.69 11.41 6.00
CA PHE A 395 -45.67 11.05 7.42
C PHE A 395 -46.99 11.44 8.07
N ASN A 396 -47.69 10.45 8.64
CA ASN A 396 -48.86 10.70 9.46
C ASN A 396 -48.42 11.03 10.89
N HIS A 397 -48.87 12.18 11.40
CA HIS A 397 -48.70 12.59 12.79
C HIS A 397 -50.09 12.86 13.38
N GLY A 398 -50.67 11.85 14.04
CA GLY A 398 -51.87 12.02 14.88
C GLY A 398 -53.21 11.94 14.14
N LEU A 399 -53.25 11.55 12.86
CA LEU A 399 -54.51 11.25 12.17
C LEU A 399 -54.85 9.75 12.24
N ARG A 400 -56.12 9.44 11.97
CA ARG A 400 -56.64 8.06 11.88
C ARG A 400 -56.36 7.42 10.52
N LEU A 401 -55.13 7.59 10.04
CA LEU A 401 -54.60 6.97 8.82
C LEU A 401 -53.65 5.86 9.23
N ASP A 402 -53.59 4.78 8.44
CA ASP A 402 -52.57 3.76 8.67
C ASP A 402 -51.19 4.29 8.28
N SER A 403 -50.35 4.58 9.28
CA SER A 403 -48.99 5.10 9.06
C SER A 403 -48.10 4.10 8.32
N TYR A 404 -48.35 2.79 8.43
CA TYR A 404 -47.56 1.79 7.71
C TYR A 404 -47.88 1.78 6.22
N ASP A 405 -49.15 2.00 5.86
CA ASP A 405 -49.58 2.12 4.47
C ASP A 405 -48.90 3.32 3.80
N LEU A 406 -48.89 4.48 4.47
CA LEU A 406 -48.23 5.68 3.95
C LEU A 406 -46.70 5.57 3.87
N LEU A 407 -46.07 4.78 4.75
CA LEU A 407 -44.61 4.69 4.84
C LEU A 407 -44.02 3.57 3.96
N PHE A 408 -44.74 2.45 3.81
CA PHE A 408 -44.21 1.26 3.13
C PHE A 408 -45.00 0.85 1.88
N ASP A 409 -46.28 1.22 1.79
CA ASP A 409 -47.17 0.80 0.71
C ASP A 409 -47.54 1.96 -0.25
N LEU A 410 -46.92 3.15 -0.07
CA LEU A 410 -47.06 4.27 -0.99
C LEU A 410 -46.56 3.85 -2.40
N PRO A 411 -47.36 4.05 -3.46
CA PRO A 411 -46.96 3.65 -4.81
C PRO A 411 -45.62 4.26 -5.24
N GLU A 412 -44.72 3.44 -5.81
CA GLU A 412 -43.41 3.91 -6.30
C GLU A 412 -43.51 5.06 -7.31
N SER A 413 -44.58 5.11 -8.10
CA SER A 413 -44.85 6.21 -9.04
C SER A 413 -45.12 7.55 -8.34
N ILE A 414 -45.56 7.52 -7.09
CA ILE A 414 -45.72 8.69 -6.22
C ILE A 414 -44.41 8.99 -5.51
N THR A 415 -43.77 8.01 -4.87
CA THR A 415 -42.54 8.21 -4.08
C THR A 415 -41.33 8.58 -4.94
N TYR A 416 -40.97 7.72 -5.90
CA TYR A 416 -39.76 7.87 -6.73
C TYR A 416 -40.06 8.50 -8.10
N GLY A 417 -41.30 8.40 -8.57
CA GLY A 417 -41.68 8.85 -9.90
C GLY A 417 -41.56 7.76 -10.96
N SER A 418 -42.13 8.01 -12.13
CA SER A 418 -42.03 7.14 -13.31
C SER A 418 -40.78 7.47 -14.14
N GLU A 419 -40.40 6.62 -15.12
CA GLU A 419 -39.32 6.95 -16.07
C GLU A 419 -39.50 8.34 -16.70
N LYS A 420 -40.74 8.70 -17.06
CA LYS A 420 -41.06 10.02 -17.61
C LYS A 420 -40.80 11.16 -16.61
N ALA A 421 -40.96 10.91 -15.32
CA ALA A 421 -40.68 11.91 -14.28
C ALA A 421 -39.16 12.12 -14.09
N TYR A 422 -38.33 11.14 -14.38
CA TYR A 422 -36.88 11.32 -14.37
C TYR A 422 -36.40 12.14 -15.57
N ASP A 423 -37.08 12.03 -16.72
CA ASP A 423 -36.75 12.76 -17.93
C ASP A 423 -37.28 14.22 -17.94
N ASP A 424 -38.28 14.52 -17.13
CA ASP A 424 -38.91 15.84 -17.05
C ASP A 424 -38.22 16.72 -16.00
N GLU A 425 -37.95 17.99 -16.34
CA GLU A 425 -37.25 18.90 -15.45
C GLU A 425 -37.97 19.10 -14.13
N ASP A 426 -39.31 19.12 -14.11
CA ASP A 426 -40.11 19.38 -12.90
C ASP A 426 -40.52 18.10 -12.14
N HIS A 427 -39.97 16.95 -12.53
CA HIS A 427 -40.24 15.63 -11.94
C HIS A 427 -41.73 15.25 -11.89
N LEU A 428 -42.55 15.92 -12.71
CA LEU A 428 -44.01 15.85 -12.70
C LEU A 428 -44.60 15.99 -11.28
N LEU A 429 -43.98 16.80 -10.42
CA LEU A 429 -44.35 16.91 -9.00
C LEU A 429 -45.82 17.29 -8.79
N ALA A 430 -46.36 18.21 -9.61
CA ALA A 430 -47.75 18.60 -9.49
C ALA A 430 -48.74 17.45 -9.75
N GLU A 431 -48.47 16.59 -10.74
CA GLU A 431 -49.29 15.41 -11.05
C GLU A 431 -49.19 14.36 -9.94
N ARG A 432 -47.97 14.13 -9.44
CA ARG A 432 -47.70 13.17 -8.38
C ARG A 432 -48.28 13.60 -7.03
N LEU A 433 -48.26 14.90 -6.72
CA LEU A 433 -48.95 15.44 -5.54
C LEU A 433 -50.48 15.32 -5.66
N ASP A 434 -51.07 15.48 -6.86
CA ASP A 434 -52.51 15.23 -7.04
C ASP A 434 -52.87 13.73 -6.92
N ALA A 435 -51.99 12.85 -7.43
CA ALA A 435 -52.11 11.41 -7.23
C ALA A 435 -51.98 11.04 -5.74
N LEU A 436 -51.04 11.65 -5.02
CA LEU A 436 -50.90 11.49 -3.56
C LEU A 436 -52.18 11.91 -2.84
N MET A 437 -52.76 13.07 -3.17
CA MET A 437 -54.00 13.50 -2.54
C MET A 437 -55.15 12.51 -2.80
N THR A 438 -55.17 11.86 -3.97
CA THR A 438 -56.14 10.80 -4.29
C THR A 438 -55.88 9.53 -3.47
N TYR A 439 -54.62 9.15 -3.31
CA TYR A 439 -54.24 8.03 -2.45
C TYR A 439 -54.62 8.28 -0.98
N LEU A 440 -54.39 9.49 -0.45
CA LEU A 440 -54.80 9.87 0.92
C LEU A 440 -56.32 9.78 1.11
N ASP A 441 -57.11 10.16 0.10
CA ASP A 441 -58.57 10.02 0.12
C ASP A 441 -59.00 8.55 0.27
N GLU A 442 -58.25 7.61 -0.33
CA GLU A 442 -58.53 6.16 -0.34
C GLU A 442 -57.84 5.36 0.77
N ALA A 443 -56.83 5.93 1.43
CA ALA A 443 -55.99 5.24 2.41
C ALA A 443 -56.81 4.61 3.56
N PRO A 444 -56.45 3.40 4.05
CA PRO A 444 -57.15 2.76 5.15
C PRO A 444 -57.22 3.63 6.40
N ARG A 445 -58.38 3.63 7.07
CA ARG A 445 -58.58 4.36 8.32
C ARG A 445 -58.39 3.45 9.53
N THR A 446 -57.74 3.97 10.57
CA THR A 446 -57.54 3.26 11.85
C THR A 446 -58.63 3.60 12.87
N GLU A 447 -58.81 2.75 13.89
CA GLU A 447 -59.74 3.04 14.99
C GLU A 447 -59.24 4.19 15.87
N GLU A 448 -57.97 4.19 16.22
CA GLU A 448 -57.29 5.23 17.01
C GLU A 448 -56.30 6.03 16.15
N PRO A 449 -56.01 7.29 16.49
CA PRO A 449 -54.94 8.05 15.87
C PRO A 449 -53.62 7.28 15.87
N ASN A 450 -52.93 7.30 14.74
CA ASN A 450 -51.64 6.64 14.54
C ASN A 450 -50.58 7.70 14.22
N SER A 451 -49.31 7.41 14.48
CA SER A 451 -48.19 8.19 13.99
C SER A 451 -47.08 7.24 13.54
N SER A 452 -46.29 7.64 12.54
CA SER A 452 -44.98 6.99 12.40
C SER A 452 -44.22 7.21 13.72
N GLY A 453 -43.45 6.22 14.16
CA GLY A 453 -42.81 6.25 15.47
C GLY A 453 -41.85 7.45 15.62
N SER A 454 -41.17 7.56 16.76
CA SER A 454 -40.09 8.55 16.85
C SER A 454 -38.92 8.12 15.94
N PRO A 455 -38.53 8.92 14.93
CA PRO A 455 -37.42 8.58 14.06
C PRO A 455 -36.11 8.43 14.84
N ALA A 456 -35.19 7.64 14.29
CA ALA A 456 -33.85 7.49 14.85
C ALA A 456 -33.12 8.84 14.81
N GLN A 457 -32.50 9.26 15.92
CA GLN A 457 -31.81 10.55 15.95
C GLN A 457 -30.68 10.61 14.92
N ALA A 458 -30.59 11.72 14.18
CA ALA A 458 -29.47 11.99 13.29
C ALA A 458 -28.15 11.93 14.06
N LEU A 459 -27.07 11.60 13.34
CA LEU A 459 -25.73 11.60 13.91
C LEU A 459 -25.40 12.99 14.46
N ASN A 460 -24.81 13.04 15.65
CA ASN A 460 -24.40 14.29 16.27
C ASN A 460 -23.38 15.01 15.35
N PRO A 461 -23.69 16.22 14.83
CA PRO A 461 -22.82 16.94 13.90
C PRO A 461 -21.40 17.17 14.44
N ALA A 462 -21.25 17.33 15.76
CA ALA A 462 -19.94 17.53 16.39
C ALA A 462 -19.06 16.26 16.34
N LYS A 463 -19.63 15.08 16.12
CA LYS A 463 -18.90 13.81 16.04
C LYS A 463 -18.71 13.31 14.61
N GLU A 464 -19.49 13.83 13.68
CA GLU A 464 -19.60 13.36 12.29
C GLU A 464 -18.24 13.36 11.57
N HIS A 465 -17.50 14.46 11.69
CA HIS A 465 -16.18 14.59 11.07
C HIS A 465 -15.02 14.33 12.03
N THR A 466 -15.29 13.82 13.24
CA THR A 466 -14.23 13.50 14.20
C THR A 466 -13.70 12.10 13.96
N LEU A 467 -12.40 12.00 13.72
CA LEU A 467 -11.76 10.71 13.53
C LEU A 467 -11.61 9.98 14.86
N PRO A 468 -11.81 8.65 14.89
CA PRO A 468 -11.54 7.88 16.08
C PRO A 468 -10.05 7.98 16.46
N PRO A 469 -9.70 7.87 17.75
CA PRO A 469 -8.30 7.86 18.19
C PRO A 469 -7.48 6.77 17.49
N LEU A 470 -6.19 7.04 17.24
CA LEU A 470 -5.28 6.09 16.58
C LEU A 470 -5.17 4.75 17.32
N PHE A 471 -5.25 4.76 18.65
CA PHE A 471 -5.22 3.55 19.48
C PHE A 471 -6.63 3.02 19.81
N ALA A 472 -7.58 3.21 18.90
CA ALA A 472 -8.92 2.68 19.00
C ALA A 472 -9.24 1.75 17.80
N THR A 473 -10.47 1.25 17.76
CA THR A 473 -11.04 0.47 16.64
C THR A 473 -10.13 -0.70 16.21
N ASP A 474 -9.55 -0.62 15.02
CA ASP A 474 -8.80 -1.70 14.36
C ASP A 474 -7.35 -1.81 14.85
N PHE A 475 -6.93 -0.94 15.76
CA PHE A 475 -5.67 -1.08 16.48
C PHE A 475 -5.54 -2.45 17.15
N TRP A 476 -6.59 -2.90 17.86
CA TRP A 476 -6.58 -4.17 18.59
C TRP A 476 -6.43 -5.40 17.69
N PRO A 477 -7.26 -5.59 16.64
CA PRO A 477 -7.01 -6.60 15.61
C PRO A 477 -5.58 -6.53 15.03
N GLY A 478 -5.07 -5.32 14.79
CA GLY A 478 -3.70 -5.10 14.29
C GLY A 478 -2.63 -5.72 15.20
N LEU A 479 -2.75 -5.56 16.52
CA LEU A 479 -1.83 -6.16 17.49
C LEU A 479 -1.74 -7.70 17.34
N PHE A 480 -2.89 -8.36 17.18
CA PHE A 480 -2.93 -9.81 16.99
C PHE A 480 -2.30 -10.23 15.67
N VAL A 481 -2.64 -9.55 14.58
CA VAL A 481 -2.08 -9.80 13.25
C VAL A 481 -0.56 -9.59 13.25
N GLY A 482 -0.05 -8.55 13.91
CA GLY A 482 1.39 -8.33 14.07
C GLY A 482 2.09 -9.49 14.76
N GLY A 483 1.49 -10.05 15.82
CA GLY A 483 1.99 -11.25 16.48
C GLY A 483 2.04 -12.48 15.57
N PHE A 484 0.96 -12.75 14.83
CA PHE A 484 0.92 -13.84 13.85
C PHE A 484 1.93 -13.64 12.71
N ALA A 485 2.07 -12.42 12.20
CA ALA A 485 3.03 -12.08 11.16
C ALA A 485 4.47 -12.33 11.61
N ALA A 486 4.82 -12.00 12.86
CA ALA A 486 6.14 -12.28 13.41
C ALA A 486 6.44 -13.79 13.52
N LEU A 487 5.45 -14.60 13.93
CA LEU A 487 5.57 -16.05 13.97
C LEU A 487 5.70 -16.66 12.57
N LEU A 488 4.89 -16.19 11.62
CA LEU A 488 4.94 -16.62 10.22
C LEU A 488 6.29 -16.26 9.60
N LEU A 489 6.81 -15.06 9.85
CA LEU A 489 8.13 -14.64 9.40
C LEU A 489 9.24 -15.54 9.98
N LEU A 490 9.16 -15.89 11.27
CA LEU A 490 10.08 -16.86 11.89
C LEU A 490 10.01 -18.23 11.17
N CYS A 491 8.80 -18.73 10.90
CA CYS A 491 8.59 -20.00 10.19
C CYS A 491 9.18 -19.97 8.77
N LEU A 492 8.99 -18.87 8.02
CA LEU A 492 9.55 -18.68 6.69
C LEU A 492 11.08 -18.63 6.72
N VAL A 493 11.67 -17.83 7.62
CA VAL A 493 13.13 -17.74 7.80
C VAL A 493 13.70 -19.11 8.19
N ALA A 494 13.03 -19.83 9.10
CA ALA A 494 13.45 -21.17 9.49
C ALA A 494 13.32 -22.20 8.37
N GLY A 495 12.28 -22.10 7.55
CA GLY A 495 12.06 -22.92 6.36
C GLY A 495 13.13 -22.69 5.30
N ALA A 496 13.38 -21.43 4.93
CA ALA A 496 14.44 -21.04 3.99
C ALA A 496 15.83 -21.49 4.46
N TRP A 497 16.13 -21.36 5.76
CA TRP A 497 17.41 -21.85 6.29
C TRP A 497 17.52 -23.37 6.18
N ARG A 498 16.44 -24.11 6.46
CA ARG A 498 16.41 -25.58 6.32
C ARG A 498 16.65 -25.99 4.87
N THR A 499 15.99 -25.36 3.90
CA THR A 499 16.18 -25.67 2.47
C THR A 499 17.59 -25.34 2.01
N VAL A 500 18.14 -24.17 2.35
CA VAL A 500 19.55 -23.80 2.04
C VAL A 500 20.53 -24.80 2.66
N SER A 501 20.31 -25.20 3.92
CA SER A 501 21.17 -26.17 4.60
C SER A 501 21.09 -27.57 3.99
N ALA A 502 19.92 -28.00 3.51
CA ALA A 502 19.73 -29.27 2.82
C ALA A 502 20.38 -29.26 1.43
N VAL A 503 20.24 -28.16 0.69
CA VAL A 503 20.88 -27.95 -0.61
C VAL A 503 22.40 -27.90 -0.50
N ARG A 504 22.95 -27.18 0.49
CA ARG A 504 24.40 -27.18 0.78
C ARG A 504 24.95 -28.57 1.11
N ARG A 505 24.20 -29.38 1.88
CA ARG A 505 24.57 -30.78 2.15
C ARG A 505 24.53 -31.64 0.90
N ARG A 506 23.53 -31.45 0.02
CA ARG A 506 23.42 -32.20 -1.25
C ARG A 506 24.47 -31.80 -2.29
N LEU A 507 24.89 -30.54 -2.33
CA LEU A 507 25.89 -30.02 -3.27
C LEU A 507 27.35 -30.21 -2.81
N GLY A 508 27.60 -30.75 -1.62
CA GLY A 508 28.96 -31.10 -1.16
C GLY A 508 29.91 -29.91 -0.99
N LEU A 509 29.40 -28.68 -0.83
CA LEU A 509 30.19 -27.45 -0.69
C LEU A 509 30.80 -27.24 0.71
N THR A 510 30.72 -28.24 1.59
CA THR A 510 31.55 -28.30 2.80
C THR A 510 32.86 -29.01 2.44
N LEU A 511 33.95 -28.24 2.26
CA LEU A 511 35.30 -28.75 2.45
C LEU A 511 35.41 -29.21 3.91
N LEU A 512 34.99 -30.44 4.18
CA LEU A 512 35.30 -31.11 5.43
C LEU A 512 36.83 -31.30 5.45
N PRO A 513 37.53 -30.90 6.53
CA PRO A 513 38.86 -31.42 6.79
C PRO A 513 38.73 -32.94 6.80
N VAL A 514 39.45 -33.63 5.92
CA VAL A 514 39.57 -35.09 6.03
C VAL A 514 40.31 -35.32 7.35
N GLU A 515 39.58 -35.79 8.36
CA GLU A 515 40.14 -36.24 9.63
C GLU A 515 41.31 -37.20 9.33
N PRO A 516 42.52 -36.93 9.82
CA PRO A 516 43.69 -37.76 9.52
C PRO A 516 43.43 -39.22 9.92
N GLY A 517 43.43 -40.11 8.92
CA GLY A 517 43.20 -41.56 9.10
C GLY A 517 41.92 -42.13 8.51
N THR A 518 41.08 -41.32 7.85
CA THR A 518 39.82 -41.76 7.22
C THR A 518 39.93 -42.02 5.70
N ALA A 519 41.13 -41.88 5.13
CA ALA A 519 41.32 -42.11 3.70
C ALA A 519 41.28 -43.61 3.36
N PRO A 520 40.64 -44.01 2.25
CA PRO A 520 40.54 -45.42 1.88
C PRO A 520 41.93 -46.03 1.63
N THR A 521 42.13 -47.26 2.11
CA THR A 521 43.34 -48.06 1.85
C THR A 521 43.34 -48.66 0.45
N SER A 522 42.17 -48.76 -0.19
CA SER A 522 41.97 -49.30 -1.53
C SER A 522 41.12 -48.36 -2.41
N PRO A 523 41.57 -47.12 -2.71
CA PRO A 523 40.80 -46.16 -3.48
C PRO A 523 40.48 -46.66 -4.91
N SER A 524 39.30 -46.35 -5.42
CA SER A 524 38.98 -46.57 -6.84
C SER A 524 39.67 -45.53 -7.73
N GLU A 525 39.88 -45.83 -9.01
CA GLU A 525 40.44 -44.88 -9.97
C GLU A 525 39.59 -43.60 -10.07
N ALA A 526 38.26 -43.75 -10.08
CA ALA A 526 37.32 -42.64 -10.06
C ALA A 526 37.50 -41.75 -8.82
N TYR A 527 37.75 -42.35 -7.64
CA TYR A 527 38.06 -41.62 -6.41
C TYR A 527 39.38 -40.84 -6.54
N LEU A 528 40.45 -41.48 -7.01
CA LEU A 528 41.76 -40.82 -7.18
C LEU A 528 41.67 -39.65 -8.16
N ARG A 529 40.98 -39.83 -9.27
CA ARG A 529 40.80 -38.79 -10.30
C ARG A 529 40.00 -37.60 -9.78
N ARG A 530 38.89 -37.86 -9.07
CA ARG A 530 38.07 -36.80 -8.46
C ARG A 530 38.87 -36.03 -7.40
N THR A 531 39.59 -36.77 -6.55
CA THR A 531 40.38 -36.19 -5.45
C THR A 531 41.56 -35.38 -5.98
N ALA A 532 42.31 -35.89 -6.97
CA ALA A 532 43.43 -35.18 -7.58
C ALA A 532 42.99 -33.82 -8.18
N ARG A 533 41.85 -33.79 -8.88
CA ARG A 533 41.32 -32.53 -9.45
C ARG A 533 40.88 -31.53 -8.38
N ALA A 534 40.18 -32.01 -7.36
CA ALA A 534 39.70 -31.17 -6.27
C ALA A 534 40.89 -30.56 -5.50
N GLU A 535 41.88 -31.38 -5.16
CA GLU A 535 43.06 -30.95 -4.40
C GLU A 535 43.96 -30.03 -5.24
N LEU A 536 44.15 -30.31 -6.54
CA LEU A 536 44.94 -29.43 -7.42
C LEU A 536 44.29 -28.05 -7.58
N ARG A 537 42.97 -27.97 -7.72
CA ARG A 537 42.25 -26.68 -7.74
C ARG A 537 42.39 -25.93 -6.42
N ALA A 538 42.25 -26.62 -5.30
CA ALA A 538 42.45 -26.01 -3.99
C ALA A 538 43.88 -25.49 -3.81
N ALA A 539 44.88 -26.22 -4.30
CA ALA A 539 46.28 -25.78 -4.29
C ALA A 539 46.50 -24.55 -5.19
N GLN A 540 45.91 -24.52 -6.40
CA GLN A 540 45.95 -23.37 -7.29
C GLN A 540 45.39 -22.10 -6.63
N SER A 541 44.20 -22.20 -6.02
CA SER A 541 43.59 -21.05 -5.31
C SER A 541 44.45 -20.59 -4.13
N ALA A 542 45.06 -21.52 -3.38
CA ALA A 542 45.93 -21.18 -2.26
C ALA A 542 47.23 -20.49 -2.70
N VAL A 543 47.86 -20.95 -3.79
CA VAL A 543 49.06 -20.32 -4.36
C VAL A 543 48.73 -18.92 -4.90
N GLN A 544 47.59 -18.76 -5.60
CA GLN A 544 47.13 -17.46 -6.08
C GLN A 544 46.90 -16.46 -4.93
N ALA A 545 46.34 -16.91 -3.81
CA ALA A 545 46.13 -16.09 -2.63
C ALA A 545 47.44 -15.68 -1.92
N ALA A 546 48.53 -16.44 -2.11
CA ALA A 546 49.84 -16.18 -1.52
C ALA A 546 50.78 -15.36 -2.42
N ALA A 547 50.30 -14.86 -3.57
CA ALA A 547 51.06 -13.96 -4.44
C ALA A 547 51.35 -12.61 -3.74
N PRO A 548 52.50 -11.94 -4.01
CA PRO A 548 53.44 -12.17 -5.11
C PRO A 548 54.61 -13.10 -4.78
N SER A 549 54.76 -13.64 -3.56
CA SER A 549 55.94 -14.44 -3.19
C SER A 549 55.58 -15.63 -2.28
N PRO A 550 55.04 -16.73 -2.85
CA PRO A 550 54.85 -17.96 -2.10
C PRO A 550 56.21 -18.57 -1.68
N PRO A 551 56.28 -19.33 -0.56
CA PRO A 551 57.47 -20.06 -0.18
C PRO A 551 57.96 -20.98 -1.32
N ARG A 552 59.26 -20.97 -1.59
CA ARG A 552 59.87 -21.76 -2.68
C ARG A 552 59.50 -23.25 -2.61
N THR A 553 59.39 -23.80 -1.40
CA THR A 553 59.00 -25.19 -1.15
C THR A 553 57.55 -25.49 -1.54
N ALA A 554 56.63 -24.54 -1.39
CA ALA A 554 55.24 -24.66 -1.84
C ALA A 554 55.18 -24.56 -3.37
N GLN A 555 55.92 -23.60 -3.94
CA GLN A 555 56.01 -23.38 -5.37
C GLN A 555 56.55 -24.62 -6.11
N ASP A 556 57.67 -25.18 -5.66
CA ASP A 556 58.28 -26.39 -6.25
C ASP A 556 57.32 -27.60 -6.26
N ARG A 557 56.52 -27.76 -5.19
CA ARG A 557 55.54 -28.85 -5.07
C ARG A 557 54.34 -28.63 -6.00
N TYR A 558 53.88 -27.39 -6.14
CA TYR A 558 52.78 -27.02 -7.01
C TYR A 558 53.15 -27.22 -8.48
N GLU A 559 54.33 -26.75 -8.89
CA GLU A 559 54.84 -26.91 -10.25
C GLU A 559 55.00 -28.39 -10.62
N ALA A 560 55.52 -29.22 -9.72
CA ALA A 560 55.59 -30.67 -9.94
C ALA A 560 54.20 -31.31 -10.09
N ALA A 561 53.19 -30.85 -9.35
CA ALA A 561 51.82 -31.32 -9.52
C ALA A 561 51.23 -30.91 -10.89
N LEU A 562 51.54 -29.69 -11.37
CA LEU A 562 51.13 -29.23 -12.69
C LEU A 562 51.79 -30.02 -13.83
N LEU A 563 53.09 -30.34 -13.70
CA LEU A 563 53.80 -31.18 -14.68
C LEU A 563 53.10 -32.55 -14.88
N LEU A 564 52.67 -33.18 -13.78
CA LEU A 564 51.93 -34.44 -13.83
C LEU A 564 50.50 -34.27 -14.37
N ALA A 565 49.86 -33.13 -14.08
CA ALA A 565 48.48 -32.86 -14.50
C ALA A 565 48.38 -32.45 -15.98
N GLY A 566 49.45 -31.95 -16.58
CA GLY A 566 49.49 -31.40 -17.94
C GLY A 566 48.79 -30.03 -18.07
N THR A 567 48.90 -29.41 -19.24
CA THR A 567 48.22 -28.15 -19.57
C THR A 567 46.72 -28.25 -19.29
N ASP A 568 46.16 -27.26 -18.61
CA ASP A 568 44.76 -27.22 -18.15
C ASP A 568 44.28 -28.49 -17.41
N SER A 569 45.20 -29.20 -16.77
CA SER A 569 44.92 -30.48 -16.10
C SER A 569 44.35 -31.56 -17.06
N ALA A 570 44.69 -31.50 -18.34
CA ALA A 570 44.20 -32.42 -19.37
C ALA A 570 44.50 -33.89 -19.03
N ARG A 571 45.68 -34.20 -18.48
CA ARG A 571 46.05 -35.57 -18.07
C ARG A 571 45.19 -36.07 -16.90
N LEU A 572 44.66 -35.20 -16.05
CA LEU A 572 43.69 -35.61 -15.03
C LEU A 572 42.32 -35.97 -15.62
N ARG A 573 42.03 -35.63 -16.88
CA ARG A 573 40.80 -35.98 -17.60
C ARG A 573 40.92 -37.26 -18.41
N ASP A 574 42.13 -37.60 -18.83
CA ASP A 574 42.43 -38.83 -19.56
C ASP A 574 42.22 -40.09 -18.69
N SER A 575 41.52 -41.08 -19.25
CA SER A 575 41.32 -42.40 -18.66
C SER A 575 42.61 -43.23 -18.66
N ARG A 576 43.56 -42.93 -19.55
CA ARG A 576 44.85 -43.65 -19.66
C ARG A 576 45.90 -43.22 -18.64
N THR A 577 45.64 -42.14 -17.88
CA THR A 577 46.60 -41.64 -16.90
C THR A 577 46.81 -42.64 -15.76
N PRO A 578 48.06 -43.05 -15.47
CA PRO A 578 48.33 -44.02 -14.42
C PRO A 578 47.84 -43.55 -13.05
N THR A 579 47.29 -44.48 -12.27
CA THR A 579 46.76 -44.21 -10.92
C THR A 579 47.83 -43.67 -9.97
N ALA A 580 49.10 -44.04 -10.20
CA ALA A 580 50.26 -43.50 -9.48
C ALA A 580 50.44 -41.99 -9.69
N HIS A 581 50.17 -41.46 -10.90
CA HIS A 581 50.25 -40.04 -11.19
C HIS A 581 49.12 -39.27 -10.50
N LEU A 582 47.90 -39.83 -10.48
CA LEU A 582 46.76 -39.23 -9.76
C LEU A 582 47.03 -39.13 -8.25
N LEU A 583 47.65 -40.16 -7.67
CA LEU A 583 48.06 -40.14 -6.26
C LEU A 583 49.16 -39.09 -6.02
N ALA A 584 50.19 -39.05 -6.87
CA ALA A 584 51.28 -38.06 -6.77
C ALA A 584 50.76 -36.62 -6.81
N VAL A 585 49.86 -36.29 -7.75
CA VAL A 585 49.21 -34.97 -7.84
C VAL A 585 48.45 -34.64 -6.56
N THR A 586 47.66 -35.58 -6.04
CA THR A 586 46.90 -35.41 -4.80
C THR A 586 47.83 -35.07 -3.62
N VAL A 587 48.92 -35.83 -3.48
CA VAL A 587 49.87 -35.69 -2.37
C VAL A 587 50.66 -34.38 -2.47
N LEU A 588 51.13 -34.01 -3.67
CA LEU A 588 51.84 -32.74 -3.92
C LEU A 588 50.94 -31.52 -3.72
N ALA A 589 49.68 -31.58 -4.17
CA ALA A 589 48.72 -30.51 -3.98
C ALA A 589 48.41 -30.27 -2.49
N ARG A 590 48.25 -31.34 -1.70
CA ARG A 590 48.12 -31.23 -0.24
C ARG A 590 49.39 -30.68 0.42
N ALA A 591 50.55 -31.16 0.01
CA ALA A 591 51.83 -30.69 0.53
C ALA A 591 52.13 -29.23 0.18
N THR A 592 51.60 -28.73 -0.95
CA THR A 592 51.64 -27.32 -1.34
C THR A 592 50.84 -26.48 -0.34
N ARG A 593 49.58 -26.85 -0.08
CA ARG A 593 48.72 -26.13 0.87
C ARG A 593 49.30 -26.14 2.29
N ALA A 594 49.79 -27.29 2.74
CA ALA A 594 50.44 -27.41 4.04
C ALA A 594 51.67 -26.48 4.16
N ALA A 595 52.51 -26.39 3.12
CA ALA A 595 53.65 -25.47 3.12
C ALA A 595 53.23 -24.00 3.17
N LEU A 596 52.12 -23.62 2.53
CA LEU A 596 51.57 -22.27 2.59
C LEU A 596 51.01 -21.93 3.98
N GLU A 597 50.52 -22.93 4.72
CA GLU A 597 50.05 -22.81 6.10
C GLU A 597 51.21 -22.82 7.13
N GLY A 598 52.47 -22.88 6.68
CA GLY A 598 53.66 -22.90 7.53
C GLY A 598 54.06 -24.29 8.05
N ASP A 599 53.49 -25.37 7.51
CA ASP A 599 53.91 -26.73 7.85
C ASP A 599 55.24 -27.09 7.15
N ASN A 600 56.29 -27.18 7.96
CA ASN A 600 57.64 -27.54 7.52
C ASN A 600 57.85 -29.06 7.35
N THR A 601 56.80 -29.87 7.44
CA THR A 601 56.92 -31.31 7.30
C THR A 601 57.36 -31.69 5.88
N ALA A 602 58.50 -32.38 5.78
CA ALA A 602 59.10 -32.76 4.50
C ALA A 602 58.58 -34.09 3.93
N ARG A 603 57.72 -34.83 4.66
CA ARG A 603 57.35 -36.22 4.33
C ARG A 603 55.87 -36.51 4.60
N CYS A 604 55.25 -37.36 3.80
CA CYS A 604 53.91 -37.89 4.08
C CYS A 604 53.96 -39.21 4.85
N CYS A 605 52.80 -39.65 5.33
CA CYS A 605 52.66 -40.99 5.88
C CYS A 605 52.98 -42.06 4.82
N ALA A 606 53.91 -42.95 5.13
CA ALA A 606 54.34 -44.03 4.25
C ALA A 606 53.40 -45.25 4.26
N VAL A 607 52.49 -45.35 5.23
CA VAL A 607 51.44 -46.39 5.22
C VAL A 607 50.38 -46.02 4.20
N ASN A 608 49.83 -44.81 4.32
CA ASN A 608 48.87 -44.28 3.36
C ASN A 608 49.18 -42.79 3.11
N PRO A 609 49.73 -42.42 1.93
CA PRO A 609 50.04 -41.03 1.61
C PRO A 609 48.83 -40.08 1.64
N LEU A 610 47.61 -40.61 1.47
CA LEU A 610 46.37 -39.84 1.59
C LEU A 610 46.04 -39.42 3.03
N HIS A 611 46.75 -39.93 4.05
CA HIS A 611 46.63 -39.43 5.42
C HIS A 611 47.28 -38.06 5.63
N GLY A 612 48.12 -37.60 4.69
CA GLY A 612 48.81 -36.32 4.78
C GLY A 612 50.19 -36.40 5.42
N ALA A 613 50.60 -35.31 6.07
CA ALA A 613 51.94 -35.11 6.64
C ALA A 613 52.28 -36.17 7.71
N ALA A 614 53.54 -36.60 7.74
CA ALA A 614 54.03 -37.52 8.76
C ALA A 614 54.38 -36.77 10.05
N ALA A 615 53.97 -37.31 11.18
CA ALA A 615 54.26 -36.73 12.49
C ALA A 615 55.62 -37.20 13.04
N THR A 616 56.08 -38.40 12.67
CA THR A 616 57.33 -39.00 13.18
C THR A 616 57.81 -40.14 12.26
N ARG A 617 59.01 -40.68 12.50
CA ARG A 617 59.51 -41.91 11.88
C ARG A 617 59.57 -43.04 12.89
N ARG A 618 59.14 -44.25 12.49
CA ARG A 618 59.12 -45.42 13.38
C ARG A 618 59.42 -46.71 12.61
N HIS A 619 60.01 -47.69 13.30
CA HIS A 619 60.10 -49.05 12.79
C HIS A 619 58.71 -49.69 12.79
N ILE A 620 58.15 -49.91 11.61
CA ILE A 620 56.84 -50.51 11.42
C ILE A 620 56.93 -51.84 10.67
N ARG A 621 56.01 -52.77 10.95
CA ARG A 621 55.88 -54.01 10.17
C ARG A 621 55.31 -53.69 8.80
N VAL A 622 55.95 -54.24 7.76
CA VAL A 622 55.60 -53.93 6.36
C VAL A 622 54.91 -55.12 5.68
N ALA A 623 55.06 -56.33 6.21
CA ALA A 623 54.34 -57.53 5.77
C ALA A 623 53.81 -58.31 6.99
N ASP A 624 52.93 -59.28 6.74
CA ASP A 624 52.34 -60.14 7.79
C ASP A 624 53.41 -61.01 8.48
N ASN A 625 54.58 -61.20 7.87
CA ASN A 625 55.73 -61.86 8.49
C ASN A 625 56.45 -60.92 9.48
N ALA A 626 56.48 -61.31 10.75
CA ALA A 626 56.93 -60.51 11.89
C ALA A 626 58.39 -59.98 11.80
N ALA A 627 59.24 -60.58 10.96
CA ALA A 627 60.65 -60.23 10.81
C ALA A 627 60.93 -58.99 9.94
N THR A 628 59.97 -58.53 9.12
CA THR A 628 60.20 -57.43 8.16
C THR A 628 59.72 -56.07 8.70
N ARG A 629 60.62 -55.38 9.42
CA ARG A 629 60.38 -54.00 9.91
C ARG A 629 61.19 -52.97 9.12
N ARG A 630 60.58 -51.85 8.75
CA ARG A 630 61.26 -50.71 8.09
C ARG A 630 61.06 -49.42 8.87
N PHE A 631 62.09 -48.57 8.89
CA PHE A 631 62.02 -47.24 9.51
C PHE A 631 61.36 -46.24 8.55
N LEU A 632 60.08 -45.95 8.75
CA LEU A 632 59.26 -45.19 7.81
C LEU A 632 58.55 -44.00 8.47
N PRO A 633 58.30 -42.91 7.72
CA PRO A 633 57.50 -41.78 8.21
C PRO A 633 56.03 -42.16 8.34
N VAL A 634 55.39 -41.83 9.46
CA VAL A 634 53.99 -42.18 9.75
C VAL A 634 53.23 -40.99 10.35
N CYS A 635 51.94 -40.87 10.06
CA CYS A 635 51.06 -39.90 10.73
C CYS A 635 50.79 -40.31 12.18
N ALA A 636 50.19 -39.42 12.97
CA ALA A 636 49.89 -39.68 14.39
C ALA A 636 49.04 -40.95 14.58
N LEU A 637 48.03 -41.18 13.73
CA LEU A 637 47.18 -42.37 13.82
C LEU A 637 47.96 -43.65 13.53
N CYS A 638 48.71 -43.71 12.42
CA CYS A 638 49.50 -44.90 12.08
C CYS A 638 50.62 -45.16 13.11
N ARG A 639 51.15 -44.12 13.77
CA ARG A 639 52.06 -44.27 14.91
C ARG A 639 51.38 -44.98 16.08
N ASP A 640 50.15 -44.56 16.41
CA ASP A 640 49.39 -45.10 17.53
C ASP A 640 48.93 -46.54 17.24
N THR A 641 48.53 -46.84 15.99
CA THR A 641 48.26 -48.21 15.53
C THR A 641 49.50 -49.09 15.56
N ALA A 642 50.67 -48.58 15.14
CA ALA A 642 51.92 -49.33 15.21
C ALA A 642 52.33 -49.69 16.65
N THR A 643 51.85 -48.95 17.66
CA THR A 643 52.01 -49.30 19.07
C THR A 643 50.95 -50.23 19.62
N ALA A 644 49.67 -49.96 19.32
CA ALA A 644 48.55 -50.68 19.93
C ALA A 644 48.26 -52.02 19.26
N ALA A 645 48.41 -52.09 17.93
CA ALA A 645 48.09 -53.26 17.12
C ALA A 645 49.04 -53.37 15.90
N PRO A 646 50.34 -53.71 16.12
CA PRO A 646 51.33 -53.73 15.05
C PRO A 646 51.06 -54.75 13.93
N GLY A 647 50.17 -55.72 14.17
CA GLY A 647 49.73 -56.71 13.18
C GLY A 647 48.72 -56.16 12.14
N ASP A 648 48.04 -55.07 12.44
CA ASP A 648 47.01 -54.51 11.54
C ASP A 648 47.60 -53.53 10.51
N LEU A 649 48.81 -53.03 10.77
CA LEU A 649 49.44 -52.01 9.94
C LEU A 649 49.75 -52.46 8.49
N PRO A 650 50.24 -53.69 8.23
CA PRO A 650 50.45 -54.18 6.86
C PRO A 650 49.20 -54.09 5.99
N ARG A 651 48.00 -54.32 6.57
CA ARG A 651 46.71 -54.26 5.88
C ARG A 651 46.21 -52.83 5.62
N GLN A 652 46.84 -51.83 6.25
CA GLN A 652 46.52 -50.42 6.08
C GLN A 652 47.36 -49.73 4.99
N PHE A 653 48.31 -50.44 4.38
CA PHE A 653 49.08 -49.87 3.28
C PHE A 653 48.16 -49.56 2.09
N LEU A 654 48.34 -48.37 1.50
CA LEU A 654 47.55 -47.98 0.34
C LEU A 654 47.90 -48.85 -0.87
N THR A 655 46.87 -49.42 -1.50
CA THR A 655 46.99 -50.17 -2.75
C THR A 655 46.32 -49.45 -3.91
N LEU A 656 46.99 -49.41 -5.06
CA LEU A 656 46.51 -48.81 -6.29
C LEU A 656 45.97 -49.87 -7.26
N PRO A 657 44.87 -49.61 -7.97
CA PRO A 657 44.42 -50.51 -9.03
C PRO A 657 45.35 -50.39 -10.25
N ARG A 658 45.72 -51.54 -10.85
CA ARG A 658 46.38 -51.63 -12.16
C ARG A 658 45.37 -51.85 -13.29
N PRO A 659 45.71 -51.53 -14.55
CA PRO A 659 44.88 -51.84 -15.72
C PRO A 659 44.51 -53.34 -15.83
N SER A 660 45.36 -54.23 -15.30
CA SER A 660 45.14 -55.68 -15.24
C SER A 660 44.11 -56.13 -14.19
N GLY A 661 43.48 -55.21 -13.45
CA GLY A 661 42.51 -55.50 -12.38
C GLY A 661 43.11 -55.91 -11.04
N THR A 662 44.41 -56.22 -11.00
CA THR A 662 45.15 -56.51 -9.75
C THR A 662 45.46 -55.23 -8.98
N ARG A 663 45.49 -55.31 -7.64
CA ARG A 663 45.87 -54.20 -6.78
C ARG A 663 47.27 -54.40 -6.25
N VAL A 664 48.07 -53.35 -6.32
CA VAL A 664 49.49 -53.39 -5.93
C VAL A 664 49.75 -52.28 -4.94
N ARG A 665 50.66 -52.49 -3.99
CA ARG A 665 51.03 -51.44 -3.03
C ARG A 665 51.62 -50.24 -3.76
N TYR A 666 51.32 -49.04 -3.27
CA TYR A 666 51.74 -47.81 -3.96
C TYR A 666 53.27 -47.65 -4.03
N ASP A 667 54.02 -48.31 -3.14
CA ASP A 667 55.48 -48.27 -3.03
C ASP A 667 56.20 -49.39 -3.82
N GLU A 668 55.46 -50.30 -4.46
CA GLU A 668 56.03 -51.38 -5.27
C GLU A 668 56.33 -50.94 -6.72
N PRO A 669 57.39 -51.48 -7.35
CA PRO A 669 57.90 -50.99 -8.62
C PRO A 669 57.03 -51.43 -9.81
N ALA A 670 56.05 -50.60 -10.19
CA ALA A 670 55.44 -50.65 -11.52
C ALA A 670 56.08 -49.58 -12.44
N ASP A 671 56.12 -48.32 -11.98
CA ASP A 671 56.63 -47.16 -12.75
C ASP A 671 57.67 -46.32 -11.98
N GLY A 672 58.09 -46.76 -10.79
CA GLY A 672 59.13 -46.12 -9.98
C GLY A 672 58.85 -44.71 -9.42
N LEU A 673 57.79 -44.02 -9.86
CA LEU A 673 57.49 -42.63 -9.47
C LEU A 673 57.28 -42.48 -7.95
N LEU A 674 56.47 -43.36 -7.36
CA LEU A 674 56.05 -43.27 -5.96
C LEU A 674 57.01 -43.93 -4.96
N SER A 675 58.03 -44.67 -5.41
CA SER A 675 58.99 -45.33 -4.52
C SER A 675 59.81 -44.32 -3.68
N THR A 676 60.04 -43.13 -4.24
CA THR A 676 60.78 -42.02 -3.62
C THR A 676 59.98 -41.28 -2.55
N LEU A 677 58.66 -41.51 -2.46
CA LEU A 677 57.76 -40.77 -1.59
C LEU A 677 58.10 -40.95 -0.10
N SER A 678 58.62 -42.11 0.28
CA SER A 678 59.10 -42.41 1.64
C SER A 678 60.32 -41.56 2.07
N SER A 679 61.10 -41.08 1.09
CA SER A 679 62.25 -40.20 1.30
C SER A 679 61.84 -38.75 1.51
N GLY A 680 60.73 -38.32 0.89
CA GLY A 680 60.05 -37.05 1.15
C GLY A 680 59.51 -36.38 -0.12
N TYR A 681 58.79 -35.26 0.07
CA TYR A 681 58.19 -34.51 -1.04
C TYR A 681 59.23 -33.99 -2.04
N ALA A 682 60.42 -33.57 -1.58
CA ALA A 682 61.49 -33.10 -2.45
C ALA A 682 62.01 -34.20 -3.39
N ALA A 683 62.13 -35.43 -2.91
CA ALA A 683 62.55 -36.57 -3.73
C ALA A 683 61.51 -36.90 -4.82
N LEU A 684 60.21 -36.79 -4.49
CA LEU A 684 59.14 -36.93 -5.47
C LEU A 684 59.20 -35.80 -6.53
N VAL A 685 59.39 -34.54 -6.11
CA VAL A 685 59.52 -33.39 -7.04
C VAL A 685 60.67 -33.62 -8.03
N THR A 686 61.84 -34.05 -7.54
CA THR A 686 62.99 -34.37 -8.41
C THR A 686 62.64 -35.50 -9.38
N LYS A 687 62.00 -36.59 -8.90
CA LYS A 687 61.61 -37.72 -9.74
C LYS A 687 60.62 -37.34 -10.83
N VAL A 688 59.66 -36.46 -10.50
CA VAL A 688 58.70 -35.92 -11.47
C VAL A 688 59.43 -35.12 -12.55
N ARG A 689 60.35 -34.23 -12.16
CA ARG A 689 61.15 -33.44 -13.11
C ARG A 689 62.01 -34.32 -14.02
N GLU A 690 62.67 -35.34 -13.47
CA GLU A 690 63.42 -36.33 -14.26
C GLU A 690 62.52 -37.06 -15.28
N SER A 691 61.36 -37.54 -14.84
CA SER A 691 60.42 -38.25 -15.71
C SER A 691 59.84 -37.37 -16.82
N ALA A 692 59.70 -36.06 -16.57
CA ALA A 692 59.24 -35.10 -17.55
C ALA A 692 60.35 -34.64 -18.53
N SER A 693 61.63 -34.88 -18.20
CA SER A 693 62.77 -34.57 -19.06
C SER A 693 63.21 -35.72 -19.97
N THR A 694 62.68 -36.93 -19.74
CA THR A 694 63.06 -38.17 -20.46
C THR A 694 61.97 -38.71 -21.38
N GLY A 695 60.78 -38.09 -21.41
CA GLY A 695 59.68 -38.38 -22.33
C GLY A 695 59.14 -37.11 -22.94
#